data_AF-A0A7G3AUE4-F1
#
_entry.id   AF-A0A7G3AUE4-F1
#
_cell.length_a   1.000
_cell.length_b   1.000
_cell.length_c   1.000
_cell.angle_alpha   90.00
_cell.angle_beta   90.00
_cell.angle_gamma   90.00
#
_symmetry.space_group_name_H-M   'P 1'
#
loop_
_entity.id
_entity.type
_entity.pdbx_description
1 polymer ?
#
loop_
_entity_poly.entity_id
_entity_poly.type
_entity_poly.pdbx_seq_one_letter_code
_entity_poly.pdbx_strand_id
1 'polypeptide(L)'
;DRMECLNLVNKRKADFMAVDPEDMYVAYKMNNQDFAVFSEIRTLEEPQAEFRYEGIMLVRKGSPIASLNDLQGKKSCHTGYGRTVGYKVPITKLRKHGIFKLDSDPTLPAVERELKGLSNLFSQSCLVGTYSPNDEINRSLKKKYPNLCALCEDPAKCDYPDKYSGYEGAIRCLVENGGDVAFTKVIFVNKYFGLPVGNNPAAPATGTANPDDYEYLCEDGSRRPVTGRACSWAQRPWQGYMANGDLRGRYAKLQEVLKEAYEAGKTYSNTDLAKRMLVKKDNVVVSKDDPVLPGEHLTRAQYKDVIARPGPYEHTTRFCVSDTIALRKCEVMRKAAFSRYIRPQFQCLLKSVEECAEAVQKDEADVVVFRSEEYEIARKNNLGAVLYESSEANDVFVAVVNKDIKMDLLKKATLNFNSNDPRAVNAALFFNEKRGIKSCPGDISSTDNGLVKIVKAKDLKDDGDQELICQDLSRKSLQDYKDCNFEATLPTAVFVRNALDSNILDGIIHSFSEASEDFGKNAPTEDVFELFGEFEPGFKNVIFSDDAVKLVTSSNAISTFDETHYNKLRSVVNKDIKMDLLKKATLNFNSNDPRAVNAALFFNEKRGIKSCPGDISSTDNGLVKIVKAKDLKDDGDQELICQDLSRKSLQDYKDCNFEATLPTAVFVRNALDSNILDGIIHSFSEASEDFGKNAPTEDVFELFGEFEPGFKNVIFSDDAVKLVTSSNAISTFDETHYNKLRCISE
;
A
#
# COMPACT_ATOMS: atom_id res chain seq x y z
N ASP A 1 11.01 -3.98 -4.24
CA ASP A 1 11.38 -3.09 -3.10
C ASP A 1 12.26 -3.85 -2.07
N ARG A 2 12.56 -3.32 -0.87
CA ARG A 2 13.38 -4.06 0.14
C ARG A 2 12.65 -5.26 0.73
N MET A 3 11.31 -5.23 0.84
CA MET A 3 10.54 -6.39 1.28
C MET A 3 10.66 -7.56 0.31
N GLU A 4 10.67 -7.27 -0.99
CA GLU A 4 11.01 -8.24 -2.03
C GLU A 4 12.46 -8.72 -1.91
N CYS A 5 13.43 -7.81 -1.73
CA CYS A 5 14.83 -8.20 -1.52
C CYS A 5 15.00 -9.15 -0.32
N LEU A 6 14.31 -8.91 0.79
CA LEU A 6 14.31 -9.82 1.95
C LEU A 6 13.88 -11.23 1.55
N ASN A 7 12.81 -11.33 0.76
CA ASN A 7 12.32 -12.62 0.26
C ASN A 7 13.33 -13.28 -0.70
N LEU A 8 13.95 -12.51 -1.61
CA LEU A 8 14.97 -13.02 -2.53
C LEU A 8 16.20 -13.54 -1.77
N VAL A 9 16.67 -12.84 -0.74
CA VAL A 9 17.78 -13.30 0.10
C VAL A 9 17.38 -14.56 0.87
N ASN A 10 16.17 -14.60 1.44
CA ASN A 10 15.66 -15.79 2.13
C ASN A 10 15.54 -17.00 1.19
N LYS A 11 15.15 -16.79 -0.08
CA LYS A 11 15.04 -17.83 -1.11
C LYS A 11 16.36 -18.12 -1.83
N ARG A 12 17.49 -17.54 -1.40
CA ARG A 12 18.83 -17.69 -2.00
C ARG A 12 18.89 -17.28 -3.48
N LYS A 13 17.96 -16.41 -3.90
CA LYS A 13 18.00 -15.72 -5.20
C LYS A 13 18.83 -14.43 -5.15
N ALA A 14 19.20 -14.00 -3.95
CA ALA A 14 20.15 -12.93 -3.67
C ALA A 14 21.01 -13.29 -2.44
N ASP A 15 22.18 -12.67 -2.33
CA ASP A 15 23.16 -12.97 -1.27
C ASP A 15 22.99 -12.09 -0.03
N PHE A 16 22.85 -10.78 -0.23
CA PHE A 16 22.81 -9.79 0.84
C PHE A 16 22.00 -8.55 0.43
N MET A 17 21.67 -7.72 1.41
CA MET A 17 20.99 -6.45 1.20
C MET A 17 21.33 -5.43 2.30
N ALA A 18 21.09 -4.15 2.01
CA ALA A 18 21.11 -3.08 3.00
C ALA A 18 19.82 -3.13 3.83
N VAL A 19 19.93 -2.95 5.15
CA VAL A 19 18.81 -3.10 6.08
C VAL A 19 18.80 -2.03 7.17
N ASP A 20 17.59 -1.62 7.53
CA ASP A 20 17.29 -0.96 8.79
C ASP A 20 17.03 -1.97 9.92
N PRO A 21 17.10 -1.54 11.19
CA PRO A 21 16.62 -2.34 12.32
C PRO A 21 15.19 -2.87 12.15
N GLU A 22 14.31 -2.12 11.49
CA GLU A 22 12.94 -2.55 11.23
C GLU A 22 12.86 -3.65 10.14
N ASP A 23 13.74 -3.63 9.13
CA ASP A 23 13.86 -4.73 8.14
C ASP A 23 14.43 -6.00 8.82
N MET A 24 15.41 -5.83 9.70
CA MET A 24 15.94 -6.89 10.56
C MET A 24 14.85 -7.53 11.43
N TYR A 25 13.85 -6.75 11.86
CA TYR A 25 12.71 -7.28 12.62
C TYR A 25 11.80 -8.13 11.75
N VAL A 26 11.53 -7.72 10.52
CA VAL A 26 10.79 -8.53 9.55
C VAL A 26 11.56 -9.84 9.29
N ALA A 27 12.85 -9.75 8.98
CA ALA A 27 13.72 -10.90 8.74
C ALA A 27 13.71 -11.89 9.91
N TYR A 28 13.82 -11.40 11.15
CA TYR A 28 13.74 -12.20 12.36
C TYR A 28 12.42 -12.98 12.50
N LYS A 29 11.33 -12.49 11.93
CA LYS A 29 9.99 -13.10 11.98
C LYS A 29 9.66 -14.00 10.78
N MET A 30 10.54 -14.09 9.79
CA MET A 30 10.36 -15.03 8.66
C MET A 30 10.53 -16.48 9.13
N ASN A 31 10.11 -17.45 8.32
CA ASN A 31 10.31 -18.88 8.61
C ASN A 31 11.63 -19.37 7.99
N ASN A 32 12.28 -20.35 8.63
CA ASN A 32 13.50 -21.03 8.15
C ASN A 32 14.65 -20.08 7.78
N GLN A 33 14.73 -18.97 8.50
CA GLN A 33 15.65 -17.88 8.29
C GLN A 33 17.00 -18.13 8.98
N ASP A 34 18.09 -17.89 8.27
CA ASP A 34 19.47 -18.02 8.76
C ASP A 34 20.29 -16.74 8.53
N PHE A 35 19.58 -15.60 8.38
CA PHE A 35 20.17 -14.29 8.16
C PHE A 35 21.25 -13.96 9.20
N ALA A 36 22.28 -13.23 8.76
CA ALA A 36 23.27 -12.63 9.64
C ALA A 36 23.49 -11.16 9.29
N VAL A 37 23.42 -10.29 10.31
CA VAL A 37 23.89 -8.92 10.23
C VAL A 37 25.40 -8.97 10.37
N PHE A 38 26.12 -8.65 9.30
CA PHE A 38 27.57 -8.83 9.22
C PHE A 38 28.33 -7.50 9.11
N SER A 39 27.65 -6.39 8.82
CA SER A 39 28.24 -5.05 8.82
C SER A 39 27.24 -4.03 9.35
N GLU A 40 27.75 -2.94 9.93
CA GLU A 40 26.98 -1.79 10.37
C GLU A 40 27.38 -0.55 9.57
N ILE A 41 26.43 0.33 9.28
CA ILE A 41 26.66 1.63 8.69
C ILE A 41 26.57 2.67 9.82
N ARG A 42 27.72 3.22 10.20
CA ARG A 42 27.86 4.18 11.31
C ARG A 42 28.19 5.57 10.79
N THR A 43 28.03 6.59 11.62
CA THR A 43 28.46 7.95 11.26
C THR A 43 29.98 8.08 11.36
N LEU A 44 30.57 8.98 10.57
CA LEU A 44 31.98 9.36 10.72
C LEU A 44 32.26 10.06 12.07
N GLU A 45 31.22 10.66 12.67
CA GLU A 45 31.29 11.30 13.98
C GLU A 45 31.35 10.27 15.13
N GLU A 46 30.68 9.12 14.98
CA GLU A 46 30.57 8.09 16.03
C GLU A 46 30.88 6.66 15.51
N PRO A 47 32.05 6.42 14.87
CA PRO A 47 32.36 5.14 14.24
C PRO A 47 32.53 3.99 15.24
N GLN A 48 32.82 4.32 16.50
CA GLN A 48 33.01 3.34 17.59
C GLN A 48 31.79 3.21 18.50
N ALA A 49 30.74 4.01 18.29
CA ALA A 49 29.54 3.90 19.12
C ALA A 49 28.83 2.58 18.86
N GLU A 50 28.44 1.91 19.94
CA GLU A 50 27.76 0.61 19.88
C GLU A 50 26.38 0.71 19.21
N PHE A 51 25.69 1.85 19.35
CA PHE A 51 24.33 2.09 18.85
C PHE A 51 24.21 3.43 18.14
N ARG A 52 23.25 3.55 17.22
CA ARG A 52 23.01 4.75 16.39
C ARG A 52 22.54 5.95 17.18
N TYR A 53 21.71 5.71 18.18
CA TYR A 53 21.41 6.70 19.18
C TYR A 53 20.84 6.03 20.42
N GLU A 54 21.18 6.62 21.55
CA GLU A 54 20.71 6.23 22.87
C GLU A 54 19.67 7.26 23.32
N GLY A 55 18.41 6.84 23.37
CA GLY A 55 17.33 7.64 23.95
C GLY A 55 17.54 7.75 25.46
N ILE A 56 17.47 8.97 25.98
CA ILE A 56 17.72 9.26 27.39
C ILE A 56 16.63 10.15 27.95
N MET A 57 16.61 10.22 29.28
CA MET A 57 15.86 11.19 30.04
C MET A 57 16.83 12.05 30.84
N LEU A 58 16.77 13.36 30.63
CA LEU A 58 17.64 14.36 31.25
C LEU A 58 16.86 15.13 32.30
N VAL A 59 17.43 15.30 33.48
CA VAL A 59 16.86 16.08 34.59
C VAL A 59 17.92 17.01 35.19
N ARG A 60 17.46 18.02 35.94
CA ARG A 60 18.37 18.86 36.75
C ARG A 60 18.89 18.06 37.93
N LYS A 61 20.17 18.22 38.25
CA LYS A 61 20.78 17.68 39.46
C LYS A 61 20.08 18.26 40.69
N GLY A 62 19.79 17.40 41.67
CA GLY A 62 19.01 17.79 42.84
C GLY A 62 17.50 18.01 42.60
N SER A 63 17.00 17.78 41.36
CA SER A 63 15.55 17.74 41.08
C SER A 63 14.83 16.79 42.05
N PRO A 64 13.58 17.08 42.47
CA PRO A 64 12.79 16.17 43.29
C PRO A 64 12.35 14.89 42.57
N ILE A 65 12.67 14.70 41.28
CA ILE A 65 12.32 13.50 40.51
C ILE A 65 13.28 12.35 40.84
N ALA A 66 13.08 11.67 41.96
CA ALA A 66 13.96 10.58 42.40
C ALA A 66 13.65 9.23 41.71
N SER A 67 12.46 9.10 41.12
CA SER A 67 11.98 7.90 40.44
C SER A 67 11.03 8.25 39.29
N LEU A 68 10.64 7.26 38.49
CA LEU A 68 9.66 7.47 37.41
C LEU A 68 8.28 7.90 37.93
N ASN A 69 7.91 7.53 39.17
CA ASN A 69 6.63 7.92 39.77
C ASN A 69 6.53 9.43 39.99
N ASP A 70 7.68 10.09 40.20
CA ASP A 70 7.74 11.52 40.49
C ASP A 70 7.55 12.40 39.24
N LEU A 71 7.40 11.78 38.06
CA LEU A 71 7.09 12.47 36.80
C LEU A 71 5.67 13.03 36.76
N GLN A 72 4.77 12.53 37.60
CA GLN A 72 3.40 13.00 37.68
C GLN A 72 3.33 14.49 38.01
N GLY A 73 2.67 15.26 37.16
CA GLY A 73 2.52 16.72 37.29
C GLY A 73 3.78 17.53 36.93
N LYS A 74 4.85 16.89 36.44
CA LYS A 74 6.07 17.60 36.02
C LYS A 74 5.94 18.21 34.63
N LYS A 75 6.89 19.09 34.30
CA LYS A 75 6.98 19.78 33.02
C LYS A 75 7.92 19.04 32.07
N SER A 76 7.45 18.63 30.90
CA SER A 76 8.21 17.76 29.99
C SER A 76 8.60 18.40 28.66
N CYS A 77 9.82 18.12 28.21
CA CYS A 77 10.35 18.62 26.94
C CYS A 77 10.56 17.45 25.97
N HIS A 78 9.86 17.48 24.84
CA HIS A 78 9.88 16.40 23.85
C HIS A 78 10.52 16.87 22.55
N THR A 79 11.15 15.94 21.82
CA THR A 79 11.67 16.27 20.48
C THR A 79 10.56 16.51 19.45
N GLY A 80 9.35 16.00 19.72
CA GLY A 80 8.12 16.18 18.94
C GLY A 80 7.30 14.89 18.80
N TYR A 81 6.02 15.03 18.45
CA TYR A 81 5.07 13.94 18.27
C TYR A 81 5.55 12.92 17.23
N GLY A 82 5.28 11.64 17.46
CA GLY A 82 5.67 10.55 16.56
C GLY A 82 7.17 10.21 16.52
N ARG A 83 8.05 11.01 17.14
CA ARG A 83 9.50 10.78 17.10
C ARG A 83 9.97 9.67 18.03
N THR A 84 11.07 9.00 17.69
CA THR A 84 11.56 7.84 18.46
C THR A 84 11.91 8.17 19.91
N VAL A 85 12.98 8.94 20.17
CA VAL A 85 13.52 9.14 21.54
C VAL A 85 12.75 10.19 22.34
N GLY A 86 12.04 11.11 21.68
CA GLY A 86 11.28 12.17 22.34
C GLY A 86 9.81 11.84 22.58
N TYR A 87 9.28 10.75 21.99
CA TYR A 87 7.85 10.41 22.10
C TYR A 87 7.64 8.90 22.22
N LYS A 88 7.99 8.13 21.18
CA LYS A 88 7.69 6.69 21.12
C LYS A 88 8.36 5.91 22.26
N VAL A 89 9.66 6.11 22.50
CA VAL A 89 10.43 5.44 23.56
C VAL A 89 9.93 5.82 24.97
N PRO A 90 9.83 7.12 25.34
CA PRO A 90 9.31 7.52 26.65
C PRO A 90 7.95 6.90 26.97
N ILE A 91 6.98 6.97 26.05
CA ILE A 91 5.64 6.42 26.28
C ILE A 91 5.70 4.90 26.45
N THR A 92 6.50 4.20 25.65
CA THR A 92 6.67 2.74 25.76
C THR A 92 7.16 2.35 27.14
N LYS A 93 8.23 2.99 27.62
CA LYS A 93 8.87 2.66 28.89
C LYS A 93 8.00 3.08 30.07
N LEU A 94 7.43 4.28 30.05
CA LEU A 94 6.51 4.74 31.08
C LEU A 94 5.26 3.86 31.18
N ARG A 95 4.74 3.34 30.05
CA ARG A 95 3.64 2.37 30.06
C ARG A 95 4.04 1.04 30.68
N LYS A 96 5.22 0.51 30.30
CA LYS A 96 5.77 -0.74 30.86
C LYS A 96 5.95 -0.67 32.37
N HIS A 97 6.35 0.50 32.89
CA HIS A 97 6.51 0.75 34.33
C HIS A 97 5.20 1.18 35.03
N GLY A 98 4.06 1.25 34.31
CA GLY A 98 2.76 1.58 34.89
C GLY A 98 2.56 3.07 35.23
N ILE A 99 3.50 3.93 34.84
CA ILE A 99 3.49 5.38 35.08
C ILE A 99 2.57 6.09 34.09
N PHE A 100 2.66 5.70 32.83
CA PHE A 100 1.77 6.18 31.78
C PHE A 100 0.66 5.18 31.52
N LYS A 101 -0.58 5.67 31.44
CA LYS A 101 -1.75 4.89 31.06
C LYS A 101 -2.48 5.61 29.94
N LEU A 102 -2.95 4.85 28.95
CA LEU A 102 -3.94 5.35 28.02
C LEU A 102 -5.19 5.70 28.82
N ASP A 103 -5.87 6.77 28.43
CA ASP A 103 -7.16 7.12 29.02
C ASP A 103 -8.14 5.94 28.84
N SER A 104 -8.98 5.68 29.84
CA SER A 104 -9.88 4.52 29.82
C SER A 104 -11.20 4.79 29.11
N ASP A 105 -11.47 6.03 28.68
CA ASP A 105 -12.70 6.39 27.97
C ASP A 105 -12.71 5.75 26.57
N PRO A 106 -13.59 4.76 26.31
CA PRO A 106 -13.65 4.08 25.03
C PRO A 106 -14.37 4.92 23.97
N THR A 107 -14.88 6.11 24.29
CA THR A 107 -15.50 7.01 23.31
C THR A 107 -14.49 7.95 22.66
N LEU A 108 -13.27 8.03 23.19
CA LEU A 108 -12.21 8.86 22.66
C LEU A 108 -11.39 8.11 21.61
N PRO A 109 -11.06 8.76 20.47
CA PRO A 109 -10.12 8.24 19.48
C PRO A 109 -8.82 7.78 20.13
N ALA A 110 -8.18 6.74 19.58
CA ALA A 110 -7.00 6.15 20.19
C ALA A 110 -5.85 7.16 20.35
N VAL A 111 -5.60 7.98 19.31
CA VAL A 111 -4.62 9.08 19.38
C VAL A 111 -4.95 10.03 20.53
N GLU A 112 -6.23 10.38 20.66
CA GLU A 112 -6.69 11.27 21.71
C GLU A 112 -6.54 10.66 23.10
N ARG A 113 -6.79 9.35 23.29
CA ARG A 113 -6.54 8.66 24.57
C ARG A 113 -5.08 8.72 24.98
N GLU A 114 -4.15 8.64 24.04
CA GLU A 114 -2.72 8.77 24.29
C GLU A 114 -2.33 10.22 24.64
N LEU A 115 -2.81 11.20 23.88
CA LEU A 115 -2.59 12.63 24.15
C LEU A 115 -3.19 13.05 25.49
N LYS A 116 -4.41 12.60 25.82
CA LYS A 116 -5.06 12.84 27.10
C LYS A 116 -4.29 12.19 28.24
N GLY A 117 -3.80 10.96 28.07
CA GLY A 117 -2.91 10.30 29.02
C GLY A 117 -1.64 11.11 29.30
N LEU A 118 -1.02 11.68 28.25
CA LEU A 118 0.18 12.51 28.37
C LEU A 118 -0.14 13.84 29.05
N SER A 119 -1.27 14.45 28.69
CA SER A 119 -1.77 15.69 29.26
C SER A 119 -2.11 15.54 30.75
N ASN A 120 -2.58 14.35 31.16
CA ASN A 120 -2.82 14.04 32.57
C ASN A 120 -1.52 13.76 33.34
N LEU A 121 -0.51 13.18 32.67
CA LEU A 121 0.78 12.86 33.30
C LEU A 121 1.62 14.13 33.53
N PHE A 122 1.67 15.06 32.56
CA PHE A 122 2.53 16.24 32.61
C PHE A 122 1.71 17.53 32.72
N SER A 123 2.11 18.43 33.62
CA SER A 123 1.38 19.69 33.85
C SER A 123 1.53 20.67 32.70
N GLN A 124 2.70 20.69 32.05
CA GLN A 124 3.00 21.46 30.83
C GLN A 124 4.03 20.68 30.01
N SER A 125 3.96 20.77 28.69
CA SER A 125 4.95 20.15 27.81
C SER A 125 5.29 21.06 26.63
N CYS A 126 6.39 20.76 25.95
CA CYS A 126 6.52 21.10 24.54
C CYS A 126 6.51 19.83 23.69
N LEU A 127 5.40 19.60 23.00
CA LEU A 127 5.17 18.47 22.10
C LEU A 127 4.65 18.97 20.74
N VAL A 128 5.55 19.45 19.89
CA VAL A 128 5.19 19.94 18.55
C VAL A 128 4.85 18.81 17.56
N GLY A 129 4.23 19.15 16.43
CA GLY A 129 4.05 18.30 15.26
C GLY A 129 2.59 18.00 14.94
N THR A 130 2.36 17.20 13.90
CA THR A 130 1.03 16.84 13.41
C THR A 130 0.46 15.66 14.20
N TYR A 131 -0.55 15.89 15.05
CA TYR A 131 -1.17 14.84 15.86
C TYR A 131 -2.15 13.97 15.06
N SER A 132 -2.76 14.55 14.02
CA SER A 132 -3.67 13.89 13.10
C SER A 132 -3.41 14.39 11.68
N PRO A 133 -3.49 13.53 10.64
CA PRO A 133 -3.35 13.94 9.25
C PRO A 133 -4.53 14.83 8.78
N ASN A 134 -5.63 14.89 9.53
CA ASN A 134 -6.72 15.83 9.28
C ASN A 134 -6.45 17.16 10.01
N ASP A 135 -6.31 18.25 9.25
CA ASP A 135 -5.97 19.58 9.79
C ASP A 135 -6.98 20.15 10.79
N GLU A 136 -8.27 19.86 10.64
CA GLU A 136 -9.30 20.31 11.58
C GLU A 136 -9.21 19.55 12.89
N ILE A 137 -9.06 18.23 12.82
CA ILE A 137 -8.86 17.36 13.99
C ILE A 137 -7.56 17.71 14.69
N ASN A 138 -6.46 17.89 13.96
CA ASN A 138 -5.16 18.28 14.49
C ASN A 138 -5.24 19.60 15.27
N ARG A 139 -5.89 20.63 14.71
CA ARG A 139 -6.12 21.91 15.39
C ARG A 139 -7.02 21.76 16.62
N SER A 140 -8.07 20.95 16.51
CA SER A 140 -8.99 20.66 17.62
C SER A 140 -8.28 19.98 18.80
N LEU A 141 -7.46 18.96 18.53
CA LEU A 141 -6.68 18.25 19.55
C LEU A 141 -5.71 19.17 20.27
N LYS A 142 -4.95 19.99 19.54
CA LYS A 142 -4.03 20.98 20.15
C LYS A 142 -4.77 21.99 21.04
N LYS A 143 -5.95 22.45 20.60
CA LYS A 143 -6.80 23.35 21.39
C LYS A 143 -7.37 22.68 22.64
N LYS A 144 -7.70 21.39 22.57
CA LYS A 144 -8.25 20.60 23.67
C LYS A 144 -7.21 20.24 24.73
N TYR A 145 -5.96 20.02 24.33
CA TYR A 145 -4.83 19.69 25.20
C TYR A 145 -3.74 20.77 25.18
N PRO A 146 -4.05 22.03 25.53
CA PRO A 146 -3.12 23.15 25.37
C PRO A 146 -1.88 23.03 26.26
N ASN A 147 -1.97 22.27 27.36
CA ASN A 147 -0.82 22.02 28.23
C ASN A 147 0.30 21.27 27.52
N LEU A 148 0.01 20.44 26.51
CA LEU A 148 1.03 19.72 25.75
C LEU A 148 1.92 20.64 24.89
N CYS A 149 1.49 21.88 24.68
CA CYS A 149 2.16 22.89 23.87
C CYS A 149 2.69 24.08 24.70
N ALA A 150 2.40 24.13 26.00
CA ALA A 150 2.61 25.30 26.84
C ALA A 150 4.08 25.72 27.03
N LEU A 151 5.04 24.81 26.81
CA LEU A 151 6.48 25.10 26.89
C LEU A 151 7.13 25.30 25.51
N CYS A 152 6.35 25.26 24.43
CA CYS A 152 6.87 25.52 23.09
C CYS A 152 7.11 27.02 22.88
N GLU A 153 7.87 27.37 21.83
CA GLU A 153 8.19 28.76 21.50
C GLU A 153 6.92 29.55 21.14
N ASP A 154 6.07 28.94 20.31
CA ASP A 154 4.73 29.42 20.00
C ASP A 154 3.70 28.34 20.36
N PRO A 155 3.11 28.41 21.58
CA PRO A 155 2.12 27.43 22.02
C PRO A 155 0.85 27.38 21.15
N ALA A 156 0.51 28.47 20.44
CA ALA A 156 -0.68 28.51 19.58
C ALA A 156 -0.44 27.74 18.27
N LYS A 157 0.79 27.83 17.72
CA LYS A 157 1.20 27.07 16.54
C LYS A 157 1.53 25.61 16.89
N CYS A 158 2.37 25.40 17.91
CA CYS A 158 2.81 24.09 18.40
C CYS A 158 3.25 23.12 17.28
N ASP A 159 4.05 23.64 16.35
CA ASP A 159 4.50 22.92 15.16
C ASP A 159 5.88 23.40 14.73
N TYR A 160 6.56 22.62 13.89
CA TYR A 160 7.88 22.95 13.39
C TYR A 160 7.85 24.18 12.45
N PRO A 161 8.98 24.91 12.30
CA PRO A 161 10.11 24.94 13.24
C PRO A 161 9.71 25.60 14.57
N ASP A 162 10.30 25.13 15.67
CA ASP A 162 10.13 25.64 17.03
C ASP A 162 11.43 25.49 17.83
N LYS A 163 11.88 26.58 18.49
CA LYS A 163 13.15 26.68 19.24
C LYS A 163 13.32 25.62 20.34
N TYR A 164 12.22 25.14 20.92
CA TYR A 164 12.17 24.19 22.03
C TYR A 164 11.80 22.76 21.60
N SER A 165 11.68 22.54 20.29
CA SER A 165 11.50 21.21 19.69
C SER A 165 12.81 20.64 19.15
N GLY A 166 12.80 19.38 18.71
CA GLY A 166 14.03 18.77 18.23
C GLY A 166 14.91 18.20 19.34
N TYR A 167 16.01 17.55 18.95
CA TYR A 167 16.93 16.94 19.92
C TYR A 167 17.60 18.00 20.80
N GLU A 168 18.05 19.09 20.21
CA GLU A 168 18.67 20.22 20.93
C GLU A 168 17.62 21.07 21.64
N GLY A 169 16.50 21.42 20.98
CA GLY A 169 15.47 22.25 21.58
C GLY A 169 14.79 21.61 22.78
N ALA A 170 14.66 20.27 22.82
CA ALA A 170 14.17 19.59 24.02
C ALA A 170 15.11 19.81 25.24
N ILE A 171 16.43 19.81 25.03
CA ILE A 171 17.40 20.14 26.10
C ILE A 171 17.24 21.63 26.45
N ARG A 172 17.13 22.49 25.44
CA ARG A 172 16.93 23.92 25.63
C ARG A 172 15.66 24.24 26.41
N CYS A 173 14.57 23.52 26.20
CA CYS A 173 13.32 23.64 26.94
C CYS A 173 13.53 23.32 28.43
N LEU A 174 14.28 22.27 28.75
CA LEU A 174 14.65 21.93 30.12
C LEU A 174 15.50 23.04 30.74
N VAL A 175 16.48 23.55 30.01
CA VAL A 175 17.49 24.51 30.50
C VAL A 175 16.92 25.92 30.66
N GLU A 176 16.25 26.43 29.61
CA GLU A 176 15.86 27.85 29.44
C GLU A 176 14.37 28.10 29.70
N ASN A 177 13.48 27.12 29.46
CA ASN A 177 12.03 27.34 29.46
C ASN A 177 11.28 26.65 30.60
N GLY A 178 11.98 26.36 31.70
CA GLY A 178 11.37 25.86 32.93
C GLY A 178 10.83 24.44 32.85
N GLY A 179 11.30 23.61 31.91
CA GLY A 179 11.05 22.17 31.94
C GLY A 179 11.69 21.51 33.17
N ASP A 180 11.12 20.39 33.62
CA ASP A 180 11.66 19.55 34.70
C ASP A 180 12.42 18.34 34.15
N VAL A 181 12.01 17.86 32.97
CA VAL A 181 12.55 16.68 32.29
C VAL A 181 12.62 16.89 30.78
N ALA A 182 13.69 16.41 30.14
CA ALA A 182 13.81 16.37 28.68
C ALA A 182 14.05 14.95 28.16
N PHE A 183 13.34 14.60 27.09
CA PHE A 183 13.54 13.36 26.36
C PHE A 183 14.31 13.64 25.06
N THR A 184 15.54 13.15 24.96
CA THR A 184 16.42 13.40 23.81
C THR A 184 17.42 12.25 23.62
N LYS A 185 18.54 12.49 22.92
CA LYS A 185 19.62 11.51 22.74
C LYS A 185 20.99 12.04 23.17
N VAL A 186 21.86 11.14 23.60
CA VAL A 186 23.19 11.41 24.20
C VAL A 186 24.04 12.38 23.37
N ILE A 187 24.17 12.16 22.06
CA ILE A 187 24.97 13.04 21.20
C ILE A 187 24.56 14.52 21.29
N PHE A 188 23.26 14.84 21.40
CA PHE A 188 22.83 16.23 21.52
C PHE A 188 23.03 16.78 22.93
N VAL A 189 23.04 15.94 23.97
CA VAL A 189 23.46 16.33 25.32
C VAL A 189 24.92 16.76 25.29
N ASN A 190 25.78 15.94 24.67
CA ASN A 190 27.20 16.26 24.55
C ASN A 190 27.43 17.54 23.75
N LYS A 191 26.77 17.69 22.58
CA LYS A 191 26.85 18.93 21.78
C LYS A 191 26.37 20.16 22.56
N TYR A 192 25.24 20.05 23.25
CA TYR A 192 24.66 21.19 23.96
C TYR A 192 25.58 21.68 25.10
N PHE A 193 26.15 20.76 25.88
CA PHE A 193 27.02 21.07 27.02
C PHE A 193 28.52 21.16 26.68
N GLY A 194 28.91 21.05 25.40
CA GLY A 194 30.31 21.09 24.99
C GLY A 194 31.15 19.89 25.44
N LEU A 195 30.51 18.72 25.66
CA LEU A 195 31.21 17.46 25.94
C LEU A 195 31.67 16.79 24.63
N PRO A 196 32.72 15.95 24.66
CA PRO A 196 33.19 15.26 23.46
C PRO A 196 32.12 14.41 22.77
N VAL A 197 32.11 14.43 21.43
CA VAL A 197 31.31 13.53 20.59
C VAL A 197 32.26 12.73 19.71
N GLY A 198 32.33 11.41 19.96
CA GLY A 198 33.39 10.58 19.39
C GLY A 198 34.76 11.15 19.76
N ASN A 199 35.59 11.44 18.74
CA ASN A 199 36.91 12.05 18.93
C ASN A 199 36.91 13.58 18.78
N ASN A 200 35.76 14.20 18.53
CA ASN A 200 35.68 15.63 18.23
C ASN A 200 35.33 16.44 19.50
N PRO A 201 36.02 17.56 19.74
CA PRO A 201 35.59 18.52 20.76
C PRO A 201 34.29 19.19 20.30
N ALA A 202 33.30 19.30 21.19
CA ALA A 202 32.09 20.05 20.91
C ALA A 202 32.20 21.48 21.47
N ALA A 203 31.86 22.48 20.67
CA ALA A 203 31.62 23.82 21.18
C ALA A 203 30.22 23.86 21.82
N PRO A 204 30.04 24.39 23.04
CA PRO A 204 28.74 24.44 23.69
C PRO A 204 27.76 25.29 22.88
N ALA A 205 26.52 24.80 22.73
CA ALA A 205 25.49 25.46 21.90
C ALA A 205 25.10 26.84 22.45
N THR A 206 25.21 27.04 23.77
CA THR A 206 25.02 28.34 24.45
C THR A 206 25.91 28.42 25.69
N GLY A 207 26.60 29.55 25.89
CA GLY A 207 27.64 29.71 26.92
C GLY A 207 27.17 29.91 28.36
N THR A 208 26.11 29.21 28.83
CA THR A 208 25.57 29.44 30.18
C THR A 208 25.23 28.20 31.02
N ALA A 209 25.01 27.01 30.43
CA ALA A 209 24.61 25.83 31.22
C ALA A 209 25.79 24.90 31.53
N ASN A 210 26.06 24.66 32.82
CA ASN A 210 27.10 23.74 33.25
C ASN A 210 26.60 22.28 33.17
N PRO A 211 27.31 21.35 32.50
CA PRO A 211 26.93 19.93 32.50
C PRO A 211 26.76 19.35 33.92
N ASP A 212 27.52 19.81 34.91
CA ASP A 212 27.44 19.28 36.28
C ASP A 212 26.10 19.56 36.99
N ASP A 213 25.28 20.46 36.44
CA ASP A 213 23.94 20.79 36.94
C ASP A 213 22.86 19.83 36.41
N TYR A 214 23.22 18.82 35.61
CA TYR A 214 22.29 17.89 34.98
C TYR A 214 22.71 16.43 35.13
N GLU A 215 21.74 15.54 35.13
CA GLU A 215 21.92 14.09 35.29
C GLU A 215 21.00 13.32 34.34
N TYR A 216 21.45 12.14 33.90
CA TYR A 216 20.59 11.14 33.30
C TYR A 216 19.80 10.43 34.40
N LEU A 217 18.50 10.26 34.21
CA LEU A 217 17.64 9.45 35.07
C LEU A 217 17.31 8.11 34.38
N CYS A 218 17.75 7.02 35.00
CA CYS A 218 17.69 5.67 34.46
C CYS A 218 16.32 5.02 34.69
N GLU A 219 16.00 3.93 33.96
CA GLU A 219 14.72 3.22 34.13
C GLU A 219 14.54 2.62 35.53
N ASP A 220 15.65 2.25 36.20
CA ASP A 220 15.67 1.74 37.57
C ASP A 220 15.60 2.84 38.64
N GLY A 221 15.49 4.11 38.25
CA GLY A 221 15.47 5.27 39.13
C GLY A 221 16.86 5.76 39.57
N SER A 222 17.94 5.04 39.23
CA SER A 222 19.30 5.52 39.48
C SER A 222 19.61 6.75 38.64
N ARG A 223 20.59 7.55 39.07
CA ARG A 223 21.05 8.74 38.35
C ARG A 223 22.51 8.61 37.95
N ARG A 224 22.85 9.18 36.79
CA ARG A 224 24.22 9.23 36.29
C ARG A 224 24.58 10.65 35.85
N PRO A 225 25.78 11.14 36.13
CA PRO A 225 26.21 12.45 35.66
C PRO A 225 26.27 12.46 34.12
N VAL A 226 25.97 13.61 33.50
CA VAL A 226 26.03 13.71 32.02
C VAL A 226 27.44 13.59 31.45
N THR A 227 28.46 13.83 32.27
CA THR A 227 29.88 13.63 31.95
C THR A 227 30.30 12.15 31.93
N GLY A 228 29.46 11.25 32.45
CA GLY A 228 29.70 9.82 32.49
C GLY A 228 28.93 9.02 31.43
N ARG A 229 28.98 7.69 31.54
CA ARG A 229 28.23 6.79 30.66
C ARG A 229 26.73 6.95 30.89
N ALA A 230 26.00 7.33 29.84
CA ALA A 230 24.55 7.43 29.88
C ALA A 230 23.87 6.10 30.27
N CYS A 231 22.70 6.20 30.88
CA CYS A 231 21.79 5.06 31.03
C CYS A 231 20.62 5.25 30.06
N SER A 232 20.69 4.54 28.95
CA SER A 232 19.71 4.66 27.87
C SER A 232 18.41 3.91 28.19
N TRP A 233 17.29 4.53 27.84
CA TRP A 233 15.95 3.91 27.88
C TRP A 233 15.67 3.07 26.63
N ALA A 234 16.27 3.42 25.50
CA ALA A 234 16.23 2.59 24.31
C ALA A 234 17.41 2.94 23.43
N GLN A 235 18.03 1.89 22.88
CA GLN A 235 19.12 2.03 21.95
C GLN A 235 18.56 1.72 20.57
N ARG A 236 18.74 2.63 19.60
CA ARG A 236 18.44 2.28 18.21
C ARG A 236 19.69 1.63 17.64
N PRO A 237 19.63 0.37 17.20
CA PRO A 237 20.76 -0.24 16.52
C PRO A 237 21.13 0.51 15.24
N TRP A 238 22.37 0.32 14.80
CA TRP A 238 22.82 0.82 13.51
C TRP A 238 22.08 0.11 12.37
N GLN A 239 21.91 0.84 11.27
CA GLN A 239 21.59 0.23 9.98
C GLN A 239 22.80 -0.61 9.53
N GLY A 240 22.65 -1.46 8.53
CA GLY A 240 23.75 -2.32 8.13
C GLY A 240 23.52 -3.12 6.87
N TYR A 241 24.37 -4.12 6.70
CA TYR A 241 24.21 -5.15 5.68
C TYR A 241 23.90 -6.49 6.34
N MET A 242 22.95 -7.20 5.75
CA MET A 242 22.48 -8.50 6.18
C MET A 242 22.51 -9.47 5.00
N ALA A 243 22.91 -10.71 5.26
CA ALA A 243 23.09 -11.75 4.25
C ALA A 243 22.48 -13.07 4.70
N ASN A 244 22.27 -14.00 3.77
CA ASN A 244 21.90 -15.38 4.10
C ASN A 244 23.05 -16.13 4.81
N GLY A 245 22.74 -17.25 5.46
CA GLY A 245 23.68 -18.04 6.24
C GLY A 245 24.74 -18.80 5.41
N ASP A 246 24.53 -18.97 4.10
CA ASP A 246 25.47 -19.67 3.20
C ASP A 246 26.78 -18.88 3.01
N LEU A 247 26.80 -17.61 3.43
CA LEU A 247 27.96 -16.72 3.36
C LEU A 247 28.84 -16.73 4.62
N ARG A 248 28.56 -17.56 5.64
CA ARG A 248 29.31 -17.58 6.92
C ARG A 248 30.84 -17.64 6.78
N GLY A 249 31.34 -18.44 5.83
CA GLY A 249 32.78 -18.53 5.55
C GLY A 249 33.35 -17.42 4.65
N ARG A 250 32.50 -16.55 4.10
CA ARG A 250 32.85 -15.52 3.10
C ARG A 250 32.63 -14.09 3.58
N TYR A 251 32.10 -13.88 4.78
CA TYR A 251 31.80 -12.53 5.28
C TYR A 251 33.00 -11.60 5.31
N ALA A 252 34.18 -12.06 5.75
CA ALA A 252 35.38 -11.20 5.79
C ALA A 252 35.72 -10.63 4.40
N LYS A 253 35.62 -11.46 3.34
CA LYS A 253 35.87 -11.00 1.97
C LYS A 253 34.77 -10.06 1.48
N LEU A 254 33.51 -10.38 1.79
CA LEU A 254 32.36 -9.53 1.43
C LEU A 254 32.43 -8.16 2.12
N GLN A 255 32.85 -8.11 3.39
CA GLN A 255 33.04 -6.87 4.14
C GLN A 255 34.12 -5.98 3.54
N GLU A 256 35.23 -6.55 3.07
CA GLU A 256 36.30 -5.81 2.38
C GLU A 256 35.76 -5.15 1.09
N VAL A 257 35.12 -5.94 0.23
CA VAL A 257 34.52 -5.45 -1.03
C VAL A 257 33.46 -4.39 -0.75
N LEU A 258 32.62 -4.58 0.27
CA LEU A 258 31.57 -3.63 0.60
C LEU A 258 32.10 -2.30 1.14
N LYS A 259 33.20 -2.30 1.90
CA LYS A 259 33.84 -1.06 2.34
C LYS A 259 34.31 -0.24 1.14
N GLU A 260 35.01 -0.88 0.19
CA GLU A 260 35.47 -0.22 -1.04
C GLU A 260 34.30 0.30 -1.88
N ALA A 261 33.28 -0.55 -2.09
CA ALA A 261 32.09 -0.19 -2.86
C ALA A 261 31.30 0.96 -2.21
N TYR A 262 31.19 0.96 -0.88
CA TYR A 262 30.51 2.03 -0.15
C TYR A 262 31.23 3.37 -0.29
N GLU A 263 32.56 3.39 -0.14
CA GLU A 263 33.36 4.61 -0.32
C GLU A 263 33.27 5.13 -1.76
N ALA A 264 33.39 4.25 -2.77
CA ALA A 264 33.17 4.64 -4.17
C ALA A 264 31.74 5.16 -4.42
N GLY A 265 30.76 4.56 -3.74
CA GLY A 265 29.35 4.97 -3.77
C GLY A 265 29.11 6.42 -3.36
N LYS A 266 29.95 7.00 -2.49
CA LYS A 266 29.81 8.40 -2.02
C LYS A 266 29.96 9.42 -3.15
N THR A 267 30.67 9.06 -4.22
CA THR A 267 30.90 9.89 -5.42
C THR A 267 30.23 9.33 -6.66
N TYR A 268 29.43 8.27 -6.53
CA TYR A 268 28.77 7.63 -7.67
C TYR A 268 27.74 8.56 -8.31
N SER A 269 27.71 8.61 -9.65
CA SER A 269 26.88 9.56 -10.40
C SER A 269 25.39 9.28 -10.25
N ASN A 270 24.98 8.01 -10.14
CA ASN A 270 23.60 7.64 -9.87
C ASN A 270 23.34 7.64 -8.36
N THR A 271 22.95 8.81 -7.86
CA THR A 271 22.72 9.02 -6.42
C THR A 271 21.56 8.22 -5.85
N ASP A 272 20.58 7.84 -6.68
CA ASP A 272 19.41 7.10 -6.20
C ASP A 272 19.74 5.63 -5.95
N LEU A 273 20.56 5.02 -6.81
CA LEU A 273 21.10 3.69 -6.55
C LEU A 273 21.97 3.68 -5.28
N ALA A 274 22.81 4.69 -5.11
CA ALA A 274 23.65 4.83 -3.91
C ALA A 274 22.80 4.95 -2.63
N LYS A 275 21.73 5.75 -2.66
CA LYS A 275 20.78 5.88 -1.53
C LYS A 275 20.09 4.54 -1.19
N ARG A 276 19.70 3.74 -2.18
CA ARG A 276 19.09 2.40 -1.97
C ARG A 276 20.05 1.43 -1.27
N MET A 277 21.35 1.62 -1.44
CA MET A 277 22.40 0.89 -0.69
C MET A 277 22.77 1.55 0.64
N LEU A 278 21.95 2.51 1.11
CA LEU A 278 22.13 3.33 2.32
C LEU A 278 23.43 4.14 2.34
N VAL A 279 24.01 4.45 1.18
CA VAL A 279 25.25 5.22 1.07
C VAL A 279 25.00 6.68 1.43
N LYS A 280 25.74 7.17 2.41
CA LYS A 280 25.79 8.58 2.81
C LYS A 280 27.23 9.05 2.99
N LYS A 281 27.49 10.30 2.59
CA LYS A 281 28.83 10.91 2.61
C LYS A 281 29.42 10.99 4.02
N ASP A 282 28.57 11.20 5.01
CA ASP A 282 28.89 11.36 6.43
C ASP A 282 28.90 10.04 7.22
N ASN A 283 28.79 8.91 6.53
CA ASN A 283 28.78 7.57 7.12
C ASN A 283 29.97 6.72 6.67
N VAL A 284 30.20 5.61 7.38
CA VAL A 284 31.24 4.62 7.13
C VAL A 284 30.71 3.21 7.43
N VAL A 285 31.19 2.22 6.69
CA VAL A 285 30.89 0.80 6.94
C VAL A 285 31.86 0.23 7.96
N VAL A 286 31.31 -0.33 9.03
CA VAL A 286 32.04 -0.99 10.11
C VAL A 286 31.75 -2.49 10.05
N SER A 287 32.81 -3.28 9.88
CA SER A 287 32.71 -4.75 9.91
C SER A 287 32.33 -5.23 11.30
N LYS A 288 31.55 -6.32 11.36
CA LYS A 288 31.38 -7.10 12.57
C LYS A 288 32.31 -8.31 12.50
N ASP A 289 33.20 -8.44 13.48
CA ASP A 289 34.08 -9.61 13.58
C ASP A 289 33.25 -10.89 13.78
N ASP A 290 32.20 -10.79 14.60
CA ASP A 290 31.18 -11.82 14.79
C ASP A 290 29.83 -11.35 14.21
N PRO A 291 29.44 -11.84 13.02
CA PRO A 291 28.10 -11.67 12.48
C PRO A 291 27.05 -12.25 13.43
N VAL A 292 25.93 -11.56 13.60
CA VAL A 292 24.88 -11.93 14.57
C VAL A 292 23.54 -12.09 13.89
N LEU A 293 22.65 -12.88 14.49
CA LEU A 293 21.28 -12.99 13.99
C LEU A 293 20.56 -11.63 14.13
N PRO A 294 19.67 -11.26 13.20
CA PRO A 294 18.90 -10.01 13.27
C PRO A 294 18.15 -9.87 14.61
N GLY A 295 17.58 -10.97 15.09
CA GLY A 295 16.92 -11.00 16.39
C GLY A 295 17.86 -10.69 17.55
N GLU A 296 19.09 -11.18 17.55
CA GLU A 296 20.07 -10.90 18.62
C GLU A 296 20.54 -9.45 18.57
N HIS A 297 20.80 -8.94 17.36
CA HIS A 297 21.16 -7.54 17.12
C HIS A 297 20.12 -6.58 17.73
N LEU A 298 18.83 -6.86 17.51
CA LEU A 298 17.72 -6.05 18.05
C LEU A 298 17.52 -6.25 19.56
N THR A 299 17.69 -7.47 20.07
CA THR A 299 17.57 -7.76 21.52
C THR A 299 18.63 -7.01 22.31
N ARG A 300 19.88 -6.99 21.83
CA ARG A 300 20.99 -6.31 22.52
C ARG A 300 20.72 -4.82 22.73
N ALA A 301 20.03 -4.18 21.78
CA ALA A 301 19.64 -2.78 21.85
C ALA A 301 18.30 -2.53 22.59
N GLN A 302 17.64 -3.59 23.07
CA GLN A 302 16.28 -3.55 23.63
C GLN A 302 15.24 -2.89 22.69
N TYR A 303 15.47 -2.98 21.36
CA TYR A 303 14.68 -2.26 20.37
C TYR A 303 13.49 -3.09 19.84
N LYS A 304 13.46 -4.40 20.12
CA LYS A 304 12.34 -5.29 19.75
C LYS A 304 11.01 -4.80 20.32
N ASP A 305 10.97 -4.45 21.60
CA ASP A 305 9.77 -3.97 22.29
C ASP A 305 9.29 -2.62 21.72
N VAL A 306 10.21 -1.81 21.20
CA VAL A 306 9.90 -0.52 20.57
C VAL A 306 9.22 -0.75 19.21
N ILE A 307 9.76 -1.65 18.38
CA ILE A 307 9.14 -2.01 17.09
C ILE A 307 7.79 -2.72 17.31
N ALA A 308 7.73 -3.65 18.27
CA ALA A 308 6.55 -4.45 18.56
C ALA A 308 5.51 -3.74 19.43
N ARG A 309 5.71 -2.45 19.76
CA ARG A 309 4.74 -1.69 20.57
C ARG A 309 3.37 -1.72 19.86
N PRO A 310 2.27 -2.05 20.57
CA PRO A 310 0.93 -2.12 19.97
C PRO A 310 0.39 -0.73 19.61
N GLY A 311 0.88 0.32 20.28
CA GLY A 311 0.42 1.69 20.09
C GLY A 311 -0.81 2.01 20.94
N PRO A 312 -1.55 3.06 20.58
CA PRO A 312 -2.78 3.43 21.27
C PRO A 312 -4.01 2.63 20.78
N TYR A 313 -3.89 1.95 19.64
CA TYR A 313 -4.96 1.14 19.06
C TYR A 313 -4.96 -0.26 19.65
N GLU A 314 -6.13 -0.71 20.11
CA GLU A 314 -6.32 -2.05 20.68
C GLU A 314 -6.92 -3.04 19.67
N HIS A 315 -7.45 -2.55 18.54
CA HIS A 315 -8.04 -3.36 17.47
C HIS A 315 -7.04 -3.65 16.35
N THR A 316 -7.44 -4.52 15.43
CA THR A 316 -6.72 -4.82 14.19
C THR A 316 -7.59 -4.40 13.01
N THR A 317 -6.99 -3.85 11.96
CA THR A 317 -7.70 -3.50 10.72
C THR A 317 -7.83 -4.74 9.85
N ARG A 318 -9.02 -5.36 9.79
CA ARG A 318 -9.33 -6.52 8.95
C ARG A 318 -9.57 -6.06 7.51
N PHE A 319 -8.56 -6.19 6.68
CA PHE A 319 -8.55 -5.78 5.29
C PHE A 319 -8.92 -6.94 4.36
N CYS A 320 -10.11 -6.87 3.76
CA CYS A 320 -10.56 -7.83 2.76
C CYS A 320 -10.03 -7.50 1.37
N VAL A 321 -9.47 -8.50 0.70
CA VAL A 321 -8.97 -8.43 -0.68
C VAL A 321 -9.59 -9.54 -1.52
N SER A 322 -9.71 -9.28 -2.83
CA SER A 322 -10.53 -10.11 -3.74
C SER A 322 -9.77 -11.22 -4.47
N ASP A 323 -8.43 -11.14 -4.53
CA ASP A 323 -7.60 -12.07 -5.28
C ASP A 323 -6.31 -12.49 -4.54
N THR A 324 -5.67 -13.56 -5.00
CA THR A 324 -4.47 -14.13 -4.34
C THR A 324 -3.24 -13.22 -4.43
N ILE A 325 -3.11 -12.44 -5.49
CA ILE A 325 -1.98 -11.51 -5.67
C ILE A 325 -2.16 -10.32 -4.73
N ALA A 326 -3.38 -9.80 -4.61
CA ALA A 326 -3.78 -8.80 -3.62
C ALA A 326 -3.58 -9.32 -2.19
N LEU A 327 -3.91 -10.59 -1.90
CA LEU A 327 -3.59 -11.20 -0.61
C LEU A 327 -2.09 -11.18 -0.35
N ARG A 328 -1.26 -11.61 -1.29
CA ARG A 328 0.20 -11.60 -1.14
C ARG A 328 0.74 -10.17 -0.93
N LYS A 329 0.27 -9.18 -1.69
CA LYS A 329 0.65 -7.77 -1.49
C LYS A 329 0.21 -7.26 -0.12
N CYS A 330 -1.01 -7.55 0.32
CA CYS A 330 -1.51 -7.19 1.65
C CYS A 330 -0.67 -7.83 2.77
N GLU A 331 -0.29 -9.09 2.60
CA GLU A 331 0.52 -9.87 3.54
C GLU A 331 1.96 -9.33 3.68
N VAL A 332 2.53 -8.79 2.61
CA VAL A 332 3.80 -8.07 2.64
C VAL A 332 3.62 -6.68 3.27
N MET A 333 2.59 -5.95 2.83
CA MET A 333 2.23 -4.62 3.35
C MET A 333 2.07 -4.64 4.86
N ARG A 334 1.31 -5.59 5.42
CA ARG A 334 1.08 -5.67 6.87
C ARG A 334 2.37 -5.88 7.67
N LYS A 335 3.35 -6.60 7.12
CA LYS A 335 4.66 -6.83 7.77
C LYS A 335 5.53 -5.57 7.73
N ALA A 336 5.56 -4.89 6.59
CA ALA A 336 6.25 -3.62 6.42
C ALA A 336 5.65 -2.54 7.32
N ALA A 337 4.33 -2.37 7.27
CA ALA A 337 3.58 -1.44 8.11
C ALA A 337 3.84 -1.71 9.60
N PHE A 338 3.75 -2.98 10.03
CA PHE A 338 3.97 -3.32 11.42
C PHE A 338 5.39 -2.96 11.89
N SER A 339 6.42 -3.27 11.10
CA SER A 339 7.82 -2.99 11.47
C SER A 339 8.15 -1.50 11.52
N ARG A 340 7.42 -0.67 10.75
CA ARG A 340 7.53 0.81 10.73
C ARG A 340 6.62 1.52 11.73
N TYR A 341 6.00 0.77 12.65
CA TYR A 341 5.11 1.30 13.68
C TYR A 341 3.81 1.91 13.12
N ILE A 342 3.39 1.51 11.92
CA ILE A 342 2.04 1.81 11.44
C ILE A 342 1.06 0.92 12.22
N ARG A 343 0.08 1.56 12.86
CA ARG A 343 -0.94 0.94 13.72
C ARG A 343 -2.30 1.56 13.40
N PRO A 344 -3.44 0.91 13.69
CA PRO A 344 -3.58 -0.49 14.11
C PRO A 344 -2.97 -1.46 13.09
N GLN A 345 -2.67 -2.70 13.52
CA GLN A 345 -2.07 -3.67 12.61
C GLN A 345 -3.09 -4.11 11.54
N PHE A 346 -2.63 -4.35 10.32
CA PHE A 346 -3.45 -4.96 9.29
C PHE A 346 -3.53 -6.48 9.46
N GLN A 347 -4.71 -7.04 9.20
CA GLN A 347 -4.97 -8.46 9.02
C GLN A 347 -5.62 -8.64 7.64
N CYS A 348 -5.07 -9.51 6.79
CA CYS A 348 -5.59 -9.70 5.45
C CYS A 348 -6.58 -10.86 5.40
N LEU A 349 -7.67 -10.70 4.66
CA LEU A 349 -8.71 -11.71 4.45
C LEU A 349 -8.95 -11.86 2.93
N LEU A 350 -8.97 -13.09 2.42
CA LEU A 350 -9.28 -13.36 1.02
C LEU A 350 -10.74 -13.81 0.86
N LYS A 351 -11.50 -13.09 0.05
CA LYS A 351 -12.88 -13.43 -0.37
C LYS A 351 -13.09 -13.03 -1.83
N SER A 352 -14.26 -13.25 -2.42
CA SER A 352 -14.60 -12.59 -3.70
C SER A 352 -14.86 -11.08 -3.53
N VAL A 353 -14.98 -10.34 -4.64
CA VAL A 353 -15.30 -8.90 -4.63
C VAL A 353 -16.61 -8.63 -3.88
N GLU A 354 -17.68 -9.37 -4.20
CA GLU A 354 -18.99 -9.24 -3.57
C GLU A 354 -18.96 -9.70 -2.11
N GLU A 355 -18.30 -10.82 -1.82
CA GLU A 355 -18.17 -11.34 -0.46
C GLU A 355 -17.36 -10.41 0.43
N CYS A 356 -16.36 -9.67 -0.10
CA CYS A 356 -15.67 -8.65 0.66
C CYS A 356 -16.61 -7.50 1.03
N ALA A 357 -17.47 -7.04 0.12
CA ALA A 357 -18.45 -6.01 0.44
C ALA A 357 -19.44 -6.47 1.52
N GLU A 358 -19.92 -7.72 1.41
CA GLU A 358 -20.79 -8.33 2.41
C GLU A 358 -20.08 -8.51 3.76
N ALA A 359 -18.82 -8.93 3.76
CA ALA A 359 -18.03 -9.11 4.97
C ALA A 359 -17.83 -7.79 5.72
N VAL A 360 -17.58 -6.69 5.00
CA VAL A 360 -17.50 -5.35 5.60
C VAL A 360 -18.86 -4.92 6.14
N GLN A 361 -19.95 -5.19 5.42
CA GLN A 361 -21.30 -4.89 5.89
C GLN A 361 -21.66 -5.67 7.17
N LYS A 362 -21.29 -6.95 7.25
CA LYS A 362 -21.59 -7.88 8.35
C LYS A 362 -20.61 -7.81 9.52
N ASP A 363 -19.65 -6.88 9.49
CA ASP A 363 -18.61 -6.72 10.53
C ASP A 363 -17.66 -7.93 10.63
N GLU A 364 -17.52 -8.72 9.57
CA GLU A 364 -16.52 -9.80 9.43
C GLU A 364 -15.17 -9.26 8.93
N ALA A 365 -15.21 -8.18 8.15
CA ALA A 365 -14.06 -7.37 7.76
C ALA A 365 -14.32 -5.90 8.10
N ASP A 366 -13.28 -5.08 8.17
CA ASP A 366 -13.39 -3.65 8.46
C ASP A 366 -13.30 -2.79 7.19
N VAL A 367 -12.52 -3.26 6.22
CA VAL A 367 -12.12 -2.48 5.04
C VAL A 367 -12.12 -3.34 3.79
N VAL A 368 -12.55 -2.75 2.67
CA VAL A 368 -12.32 -3.24 1.31
C VAL A 368 -11.89 -2.07 0.42
N VAL A 369 -11.03 -2.31 -0.57
CA VAL A 369 -10.64 -1.30 -1.56
C VAL A 369 -11.34 -1.62 -2.87
N PHE A 370 -12.01 -0.61 -3.45
CA PHE A 370 -12.75 -0.75 -4.69
C PHE A 370 -12.37 0.32 -5.71
N ARG A 371 -12.30 -0.11 -6.96
CA ARG A 371 -12.13 0.74 -8.14
C ARG A 371 -13.48 1.25 -8.64
N SER A 372 -13.44 2.17 -9.60
CA SER A 372 -14.61 2.88 -10.11
C SER A 372 -15.79 1.98 -10.52
N GLU A 373 -15.50 0.83 -11.11
CA GLU A 373 -16.43 -0.18 -11.59
C GLU A 373 -17.12 -0.98 -10.47
N GLU A 374 -16.54 -1.01 -9.27
CA GLU A 374 -17.01 -1.78 -8.12
C GLU A 374 -17.82 -0.90 -7.13
N TYR A 375 -17.91 0.42 -7.35
CA TYR A 375 -18.65 1.33 -6.46
C TYR A 375 -20.12 0.92 -6.32
N GLU A 376 -20.76 0.41 -7.37
CA GLU A 376 -22.14 -0.10 -7.28
C GLU A 376 -22.28 -1.22 -6.25
N ILE A 377 -21.27 -2.08 -6.09
CA ILE A 377 -21.25 -3.17 -5.10
C ILE A 377 -21.17 -2.58 -3.69
N ALA A 378 -20.31 -1.58 -3.48
CA ALA A 378 -20.25 -0.85 -2.21
C ALA A 378 -21.58 -0.18 -1.86
N ARG A 379 -22.25 0.47 -2.83
CA ARG A 379 -23.54 1.12 -2.59
C ARG A 379 -24.65 0.13 -2.27
N LYS A 380 -24.72 -1.00 -2.98
CA LYS A 380 -25.67 -2.10 -2.65
C LYS A 380 -25.46 -2.63 -1.24
N ASN A 381 -24.21 -2.63 -0.75
CA ASN A 381 -23.85 -3.07 0.59
C ASN A 381 -23.84 -1.94 1.64
N ASN A 382 -24.30 -0.73 1.31
CA ASN A 382 -24.34 0.42 2.21
C ASN A 382 -22.97 0.77 2.84
N LEU A 383 -21.92 0.72 2.01
CA LEU A 383 -20.56 1.08 2.39
C LEU A 383 -20.25 2.55 2.05
N GLY A 384 -19.40 3.16 2.86
CA GLY A 384 -18.91 4.53 2.71
C GLY A 384 -17.42 4.55 2.38
N ALA A 385 -17.02 5.41 1.44
CA ALA A 385 -15.62 5.65 1.13
C ALA A 385 -15.03 6.66 2.12
N VAL A 386 -13.83 6.38 2.63
CA VAL A 386 -13.16 7.21 3.67
C VAL A 386 -11.81 7.76 3.22
N LEU A 387 -11.12 7.07 2.31
CA LEU A 387 -9.88 7.50 1.69
C LEU A 387 -9.93 7.21 0.19
N TYR A 388 -9.28 8.06 -0.59
CA TYR A 388 -9.24 8.00 -2.04
C TYR A 388 -7.80 8.05 -2.52
N GLU A 389 -7.50 7.34 -3.61
CA GLU A 389 -6.26 7.57 -4.32
C GLU A 389 -6.18 9.00 -4.86
N SER A 390 -4.99 9.57 -4.77
CA SER A 390 -4.61 10.82 -5.42
C SER A 390 -3.41 10.56 -6.32
N SER A 391 -3.56 10.85 -7.59
CA SER A 391 -2.46 10.88 -8.56
C SER A 391 -1.71 12.22 -8.53
N GLU A 392 -0.66 12.34 -9.35
CA GLU A 392 -0.03 13.63 -9.63
C GLU A 392 -1.04 14.62 -10.23
N ALA A 393 -0.89 15.92 -9.96
CA ALA A 393 -1.86 16.93 -10.39
C ALA A 393 -2.01 17.03 -11.92
N ASN A 394 -0.99 16.63 -12.68
CA ASN A 394 -0.98 16.58 -14.15
C ASN A 394 -1.38 15.19 -14.71
N ASP A 395 -1.72 14.21 -13.86
CA ASP A 395 -2.30 12.91 -14.28
C ASP A 395 -3.82 13.03 -14.46
N VAL A 396 -4.27 14.07 -15.18
CA VAL A 396 -5.68 14.30 -15.53
C VAL A 396 -5.83 14.32 -17.05
N PHE A 397 -6.95 13.80 -17.55
CA PHE A 397 -7.25 13.81 -18.98
C PHE A 397 -7.75 15.19 -19.43
N VAL A 398 -7.16 15.70 -20.50
CA VAL A 398 -7.51 16.98 -21.12
C VAL A 398 -7.85 16.80 -22.59
N ALA A 399 -8.65 17.71 -23.15
CA ALA A 399 -8.94 17.75 -24.58
C ALA A 399 -8.08 18.81 -25.26
N VAL A 400 -7.29 18.40 -26.25
CA VAL A 400 -6.33 19.26 -26.95
C VAL A 400 -6.65 19.36 -28.42
N VAL A 401 -6.54 20.57 -28.95
CA VAL A 401 -6.70 20.88 -30.38
C VAL A 401 -5.62 21.84 -30.85
N ASN A 402 -5.39 21.88 -32.16
CA ASN A 402 -4.58 22.95 -32.75
C ASN A 402 -5.37 24.28 -32.77
N LYS A 403 -4.65 25.39 -32.64
CA LYS A 403 -5.20 26.76 -32.58
C LYS A 403 -6.08 27.13 -33.78
N ASP A 404 -5.76 26.61 -34.97
CA ASP A 404 -6.43 26.89 -36.25
C ASP A 404 -7.80 26.23 -36.42
N ILE A 405 -8.14 25.24 -35.58
CA ILE A 405 -9.45 24.59 -35.60
C ILE A 405 -10.54 25.60 -35.23
N LYS A 406 -11.69 25.59 -35.92
CA LYS A 406 -12.82 26.47 -35.61
C LYS A 406 -13.88 25.78 -34.74
N MET A 407 -14.67 26.56 -34.01
CA MET A 407 -15.67 26.04 -33.05
C MET A 407 -16.80 25.22 -33.68
N ASP A 408 -17.18 25.53 -34.92
CA ASP A 408 -18.15 24.77 -35.71
C ASP A 408 -17.63 23.38 -36.08
N LEU A 409 -16.32 23.27 -36.37
CA LEU A 409 -15.64 22.01 -36.62
C LEU A 409 -15.49 21.18 -35.34
N LEU A 410 -15.17 21.83 -34.21
CA LEU A 410 -14.99 21.19 -32.90
C LEU A 410 -16.21 20.36 -32.45
N LYS A 411 -17.43 20.87 -32.73
CA LYS A 411 -18.68 20.20 -32.39
C LYS A 411 -18.91 18.87 -33.12
N LYS A 412 -18.22 18.63 -34.24
CA LYS A 412 -18.34 17.41 -35.06
C LYS A 412 -17.03 16.64 -35.19
N ALA A 413 -15.96 17.14 -34.56
CA ALA A 413 -14.61 16.60 -34.68
C ALA A 413 -14.52 15.15 -34.20
N THR A 414 -13.74 14.34 -34.92
CA THR A 414 -13.36 13.00 -34.45
C THR A 414 -12.38 13.10 -33.29
N LEU A 415 -12.40 12.08 -32.43
CA LEU A 415 -11.53 12.00 -31.26
C LEU A 415 -10.33 11.09 -31.54
N ASN A 416 -9.19 11.39 -30.93
CA ASN A 416 -8.05 10.49 -30.75
C ASN A 416 -7.87 10.31 -29.23
N PHE A 417 -7.95 9.08 -28.77
CA PHE A 417 -7.73 8.69 -27.38
C PHE A 417 -7.31 7.22 -27.29
N ASN A 418 -6.70 6.82 -26.18
CA ASN A 418 -6.37 5.41 -25.93
C ASN A 418 -7.64 4.63 -25.55
N SER A 419 -8.18 3.84 -26.47
CA SER A 419 -9.39 3.04 -26.22
C SER A 419 -9.20 1.91 -25.19
N ASN A 420 -7.95 1.54 -24.90
CA ASN A 420 -7.61 0.51 -23.92
C ASN A 420 -7.49 1.09 -22.49
N ASP A 421 -7.59 2.41 -22.34
CA ASP A 421 -7.57 3.07 -21.04
C ASP A 421 -9.00 3.53 -20.68
N PRO A 422 -9.67 2.88 -19.71
CA PRO A 422 -10.98 3.32 -19.21
C PRO A 422 -10.99 4.79 -18.77
N ARG A 423 -9.84 5.25 -18.26
CA ARG A 423 -9.39 6.64 -18.07
C ARG A 423 -9.87 7.56 -19.19
N ALA A 424 -9.25 7.30 -20.33
CA ALA A 424 -9.39 8.06 -21.55
C ALA A 424 -10.78 7.91 -22.18
N VAL A 425 -11.38 6.73 -22.10
CA VAL A 425 -12.75 6.46 -22.59
C VAL A 425 -13.75 7.35 -21.85
N ASN A 426 -13.70 7.38 -20.51
CA ASN A 426 -14.61 8.20 -19.71
C ASN A 426 -14.41 9.69 -19.97
N ALA A 427 -13.16 10.15 -20.12
CA ALA A 427 -12.87 11.52 -20.48
C ALA A 427 -13.39 11.90 -21.88
N ALA A 428 -13.30 10.98 -22.85
CA ALA A 428 -13.84 11.17 -24.19
C ALA A 428 -15.37 11.20 -24.21
N LEU A 429 -16.03 10.35 -23.41
CA LEU A 429 -17.49 10.39 -23.20
C LEU A 429 -17.92 11.73 -22.58
N PHE A 430 -17.18 12.19 -21.58
CA PHE A 430 -17.47 13.46 -20.93
C PHE A 430 -17.30 14.65 -21.89
N PHE A 431 -16.24 14.65 -22.69
CA PHE A 431 -16.04 15.64 -23.75
C PHE A 431 -17.20 15.65 -24.75
N ASN A 432 -17.64 14.46 -25.19
CA ASN A 432 -18.80 14.32 -26.08
C ASN A 432 -20.09 14.88 -25.48
N GLU A 433 -20.35 14.60 -24.20
CA GLU A 433 -21.50 15.15 -23.48
C GLU A 433 -21.49 16.68 -23.51
N LYS A 434 -20.33 17.31 -23.21
CA LYS A 434 -20.21 18.78 -23.20
C LYS A 434 -20.42 19.43 -24.56
N ARG A 435 -20.12 18.73 -25.66
CA ARG A 435 -20.42 19.19 -27.02
C ARG A 435 -21.79 18.74 -27.55
N GLY A 436 -22.62 18.12 -26.72
CA GLY A 436 -23.98 17.71 -27.05
C GLY A 436 -24.09 16.43 -27.88
N ILE A 437 -23.04 15.61 -27.92
CA ILE A 437 -23.03 14.31 -28.59
C ILE A 437 -23.34 13.23 -27.56
N LYS A 438 -24.39 12.45 -27.81
CA LYS A 438 -24.67 11.25 -27.03
C LYS A 438 -23.77 10.12 -27.52
N SER A 439 -22.94 9.61 -26.63
CA SER A 439 -22.06 8.46 -26.86
C SER A 439 -22.05 7.58 -25.63
N CYS A 440 -21.82 6.29 -25.83
CA CYS A 440 -21.74 5.27 -24.80
C CYS A 440 -20.35 4.61 -24.87
N PRO A 441 -19.86 3.96 -23.80
CA PRO A 441 -18.56 3.30 -23.83
C PRO A 441 -18.34 2.35 -25.02
N GLY A 442 -19.40 1.66 -25.48
CA GLY A 442 -19.34 0.77 -26.64
C GLY A 442 -19.53 1.42 -28.02
N ASP A 443 -19.94 2.69 -28.08
CA ASP A 443 -20.24 3.40 -29.34
C ASP A 443 -19.20 4.48 -29.68
N ILE A 444 -18.27 4.77 -28.76
CA ILE A 444 -17.28 5.84 -28.93
C ILE A 444 -16.06 5.32 -29.70
N SER A 445 -15.82 5.87 -30.89
CA SER A 445 -14.69 5.50 -31.74
C SER A 445 -13.50 6.44 -31.55
N SER A 446 -12.31 5.88 -31.39
CA SER A 446 -11.04 6.61 -31.50
C SER A 446 -10.50 6.51 -32.92
N THR A 447 -9.85 7.58 -33.40
CA THR A 447 -9.22 7.64 -34.72
C THR A 447 -7.84 8.27 -34.61
N ASP A 448 -6.82 7.67 -35.25
CA ASP A 448 -5.44 8.16 -35.15
C ASP A 448 -5.28 9.62 -35.61
N ASN A 449 -6.05 10.02 -36.63
CA ASN A 449 -6.08 11.39 -37.13
C ASN A 449 -7.22 12.25 -36.51
N GLY A 450 -7.65 11.90 -35.30
CA GLY A 450 -8.66 12.65 -34.56
C GLY A 450 -8.24 14.10 -34.35
N LEU A 451 -9.13 15.04 -34.68
CA LEU A 451 -8.87 16.48 -34.54
C LEU A 451 -8.82 16.94 -33.09
N VAL A 452 -9.49 16.22 -32.18
CA VAL A 452 -9.41 16.44 -30.73
C VAL A 452 -8.68 15.26 -30.11
N LYS A 453 -7.58 15.55 -29.41
CA LYS A 453 -6.81 14.55 -28.67
C LYS A 453 -7.24 14.56 -27.21
N ILE A 454 -7.67 13.41 -26.68
CA ILE A 454 -7.90 13.22 -25.24
C ILE A 454 -6.68 12.48 -24.68
N VAL A 455 -5.85 13.19 -23.93
CA VAL A 455 -4.56 12.72 -23.43
C VAL A 455 -4.35 13.19 -21.99
N LYS A 456 -3.42 12.57 -21.26
CA LYS A 456 -3.06 13.03 -19.93
C LYS A 456 -2.26 14.34 -20.04
N ALA A 457 -2.48 15.28 -19.12
CA ALA A 457 -1.76 16.56 -19.14
C ALA A 457 -0.23 16.39 -19.00
N LYS A 458 0.23 15.36 -18.28
CA LYS A 458 1.65 15.01 -18.16
C LYS A 458 2.32 14.60 -19.48
N ASP A 459 1.54 14.16 -20.46
CA ASP A 459 2.05 13.71 -21.77
C ASP A 459 2.08 14.83 -22.82
N LEU A 460 1.61 16.03 -22.45
CA LEU A 460 1.59 17.19 -23.34
C LEU A 460 3.01 17.70 -23.63
N LYS A 461 3.23 18.05 -24.89
CA LYS A 461 4.42 18.77 -25.35
C LYS A 461 3.97 20.10 -25.92
N ASP A 462 4.44 21.19 -25.31
CA ASP A 462 4.15 22.54 -25.81
C ASP A 462 4.98 22.80 -27.06
N ASP A 463 4.34 22.71 -28.22
CA ASP A 463 4.90 23.09 -29.53
C ASP A 463 4.48 24.51 -29.96
N GLY A 464 3.70 25.22 -29.13
CA GLY A 464 3.19 26.55 -29.39
C GLY A 464 1.90 26.61 -30.22
N ASP A 465 1.45 25.50 -30.81
CA ASP A 465 0.32 25.48 -31.75
C ASP A 465 -0.95 24.84 -31.16
N GLN A 466 -0.90 24.37 -29.93
CA GLN A 466 -1.98 23.66 -29.25
C GLN A 466 -2.66 24.48 -28.13
N GLU A 467 -3.94 24.19 -27.90
CA GLU A 467 -4.74 24.75 -26.81
C GLU A 467 -5.62 23.67 -26.17
N LEU A 468 -5.95 23.87 -24.89
CA LEU A 468 -6.96 23.06 -24.20
C LEU A 468 -8.35 23.54 -24.58
N ILE A 469 -9.28 22.60 -24.74
CA ILE A 469 -10.71 22.87 -24.70
C ILE A 469 -11.21 22.56 -23.29
N CYS A 470 -11.96 23.46 -22.69
CA CYS A 470 -12.52 23.25 -21.35
C CYS A 470 -13.96 22.72 -21.40
N GLN A 471 -14.50 22.37 -20.24
CA GLN A 471 -15.83 21.80 -20.10
C GLN A 471 -16.97 22.73 -20.58
N ASP A 472 -16.75 24.04 -20.58
CA ASP A 472 -17.64 25.06 -21.15
C ASP A 472 -17.38 25.34 -22.64
N LEU A 473 -16.51 24.53 -23.25
CA LEU A 473 -16.00 24.65 -24.62
C LEU A 473 -15.15 25.91 -24.89
N SER A 474 -14.74 26.63 -23.83
CA SER A 474 -13.76 27.70 -23.94
C SER A 474 -12.35 27.15 -24.22
N ARG A 475 -11.43 28.03 -24.60
CA ARG A 475 -10.03 27.68 -24.87
C ARG A 475 -9.12 28.22 -23.79
N LYS A 476 -8.14 27.42 -23.39
CA LYS A 476 -7.14 27.81 -22.40
C LYS A 476 -5.74 27.31 -22.76
N SER A 477 -4.75 27.85 -22.05
CA SER A 477 -3.36 27.42 -22.17
C SER A 477 -3.19 25.98 -21.70
N LEU A 478 -2.20 25.26 -22.22
CA LEU A 478 -1.84 23.91 -21.77
C LEU A 478 -1.52 23.85 -20.27
N GLN A 479 -1.13 24.98 -19.66
CA GLN A 479 -0.83 25.06 -18.21
C GLN A 479 -2.08 25.11 -17.33
N ASP A 480 -3.26 25.40 -17.90
CA ASP A 480 -4.51 25.56 -17.15
C ASP A 480 -5.24 24.21 -16.92
N TYR A 481 -4.55 23.08 -17.12
CA TYR A 481 -5.15 21.72 -17.05
C TYR A 481 -5.86 21.44 -15.72
N LYS A 482 -5.42 22.04 -14.61
CA LYS A 482 -6.05 21.85 -13.29
C LYS A 482 -7.52 22.28 -13.27
N ASP A 483 -7.83 23.38 -13.96
CA ASP A 483 -9.18 23.95 -14.05
C ASP A 483 -9.85 23.63 -15.40
N CYS A 484 -9.16 22.92 -16.29
CA CYS A 484 -9.57 22.65 -17.66
C CYS A 484 -9.24 21.21 -18.04
N ASN A 485 -9.97 20.26 -17.48
CA ASN A 485 -9.82 18.83 -17.72
C ASN A 485 -11.18 18.12 -17.81
N PHE A 486 -11.15 16.86 -18.26
CA PHE A 486 -12.27 15.95 -18.41
C PHE A 486 -12.06 14.66 -17.62
N GLU A 487 -11.35 14.71 -16.48
CA GLU A 487 -11.30 13.53 -15.61
C GLU A 487 -12.70 13.28 -15.03
N ALA A 488 -13.29 12.15 -15.41
CA ALA A 488 -14.64 11.76 -15.05
C ALA A 488 -14.67 10.42 -14.31
N THR A 489 -13.52 9.77 -14.14
CA THR A 489 -13.44 8.46 -13.50
C THR A 489 -13.32 8.60 -12.00
N LEU A 490 -14.07 7.78 -11.28
CA LEU A 490 -13.97 7.72 -9.82
C LEU A 490 -12.62 7.13 -9.42
N PRO A 491 -11.92 7.72 -8.45
CA PRO A 491 -10.67 7.17 -7.95
C PRO A 491 -10.92 5.84 -7.23
N THR A 492 -9.91 4.98 -7.18
CA THR A 492 -9.95 3.85 -6.25
C THR A 492 -10.08 4.38 -4.83
N ALA A 493 -10.92 3.74 -4.02
CA ALA A 493 -11.20 4.20 -2.66
C ALA A 493 -11.22 3.07 -1.65
N VAL A 494 -10.88 3.43 -0.41
CA VAL A 494 -10.99 2.60 0.78
C VAL A 494 -12.41 2.74 1.32
N PHE A 495 -13.16 1.63 1.32
CA PHE A 495 -14.54 1.55 1.80
C PHE A 495 -14.62 0.87 3.17
N VAL A 496 -15.53 1.39 4.00
CA VAL A 496 -15.87 0.88 5.32
C VAL A 496 -17.38 0.85 5.50
N ARG A 497 -17.85 0.22 6.59
CA ARG A 497 -19.25 0.27 7.00
C ARG A 497 -19.64 1.69 7.46
N ASN A 498 -20.80 2.20 7.02
CA ASN A 498 -21.25 3.56 7.36
C ASN A 498 -21.46 3.80 8.88
N ALA A 499 -21.79 2.76 9.64
CA ALA A 499 -22.07 2.83 11.09
C ALA A 499 -20.90 2.29 11.93
N LEU A 500 -19.67 2.66 11.58
CA LEU A 500 -18.46 2.20 12.27
C LEU A 500 -18.23 2.99 13.57
N ASP A 501 -17.68 2.31 14.59
CA ASP A 501 -17.19 2.98 15.80
C ASP A 501 -16.11 4.01 15.43
N SER A 502 -16.16 5.20 16.06
CA SER A 502 -15.27 6.30 15.72
C SER A 502 -13.79 5.99 15.93
N ASN A 503 -13.45 5.12 16.90
CA ASN A 503 -12.06 4.75 17.15
C ASN A 503 -11.55 3.76 16.12
N ILE A 504 -12.43 2.87 15.65
CA ILE A 504 -12.09 1.95 14.55
C ILE A 504 -11.91 2.75 13.26
N LEU A 505 -12.80 3.70 12.98
CA LEU A 505 -12.69 4.59 11.82
C LEU A 505 -11.39 5.41 11.85
N ASP A 506 -11.07 6.03 13.00
CA ASP A 506 -9.82 6.77 13.20
C ASP A 506 -8.59 5.88 12.99
N GLY A 507 -8.63 4.64 13.52
CA GLY A 507 -7.57 3.65 13.30
C GLY A 507 -7.38 3.27 11.84
N ILE A 508 -8.47 3.04 11.10
CA ILE A 508 -8.42 2.75 9.67
C ILE A 508 -7.80 3.92 8.91
N ILE A 509 -8.34 5.13 9.10
CA ILE A 509 -7.84 6.33 8.41
C ILE A 509 -6.36 6.53 8.74
N HIS A 510 -5.97 6.47 10.01
CA HIS A 510 -4.59 6.65 10.43
C HIS A 510 -3.65 5.60 9.83
N SER A 511 -3.97 4.30 9.92
CA SER A 511 -3.09 3.25 9.42
C SER A 511 -2.88 3.32 7.91
N PHE A 512 -3.93 3.61 7.13
CA PHE A 512 -3.80 3.79 5.68
C PHE A 512 -3.11 5.11 5.29
N SER A 513 -3.39 6.21 6.00
CA SER A 513 -2.70 7.49 5.76
C SER A 513 -1.20 7.40 6.07
N GLU A 514 -0.81 6.84 7.21
CA GLU A 514 0.62 6.66 7.55
C GLU A 514 1.30 5.68 6.59
N ALA A 515 0.63 4.58 6.21
CA ALA A 515 1.15 3.69 5.17
C ALA A 515 1.36 4.44 3.84
N SER A 516 0.44 5.32 3.47
CA SER A 516 0.59 6.15 2.28
C SER A 516 1.68 7.20 2.40
N GLU A 517 1.92 7.78 3.58
CA GLU A 517 2.96 8.78 3.80
C GLU A 517 4.37 8.17 3.85
N ASP A 518 4.48 6.92 4.35
CA ASP A 518 5.74 6.19 4.44
C ASP A 518 6.08 5.44 3.13
N PHE A 519 5.09 4.80 2.49
CA PHE A 519 5.28 3.88 1.37
C PHE A 519 4.72 4.38 0.03
N GLY A 520 4.12 5.58 0.01
CA GLY A 520 3.62 6.20 -1.21
C GLY A 520 4.73 6.59 -2.18
N LYS A 521 4.34 7.10 -3.36
CA LYS A 521 5.30 7.45 -4.40
C LYS A 521 6.15 8.66 -3.99
N ASN A 522 7.46 8.58 -4.14
CA ASN A 522 8.45 9.55 -3.63
C ASN A 522 8.47 9.71 -2.10
N ALA A 523 7.84 8.80 -1.35
CA ALA A 523 7.85 8.83 0.10
C ALA A 523 9.23 8.45 0.67
N PRO A 524 9.55 8.83 1.93
CA PRO A 524 10.85 8.55 2.53
C PRO A 524 11.24 7.06 2.58
N THR A 525 10.26 6.16 2.55
CA THR A 525 10.45 4.70 2.62
C THR A 525 9.71 3.96 1.51
N GLU A 526 9.45 4.60 0.37
CA GLU A 526 8.96 3.94 -0.86
C GLU A 526 9.82 2.73 -1.26
N ASP A 527 11.14 2.81 -1.02
CA ASP A 527 12.07 1.72 -1.29
C ASP A 527 11.92 0.53 -0.33
N VAL A 528 11.25 0.69 0.81
CA VAL A 528 10.94 -0.39 1.75
C VAL A 528 9.86 -1.27 1.17
N PHE A 529 8.72 -0.67 0.87
CA PHE A 529 7.54 -1.31 0.33
C PHE A 529 6.89 -0.33 -0.64
N GLU A 530 6.64 -0.78 -1.86
CA GLU A 530 6.01 0.04 -2.89
C GLU A 530 4.48 -0.10 -2.78
N LEU A 531 3.83 0.85 -2.10
CA LEU A 531 2.37 0.82 -1.92
C LEU A 531 1.65 0.96 -3.25
N PHE A 532 2.07 1.95 -4.04
CA PHE A 532 1.57 2.23 -5.39
C PHE A 532 2.65 1.80 -6.39
N GLY A 533 2.35 0.79 -7.21
CA GLY A 533 3.30 0.21 -8.13
C GLY A 533 3.06 -1.27 -8.39
N GLU A 534 3.72 -1.74 -9.45
CA GLU A 534 3.71 -3.12 -9.89
C GLU A 534 4.31 -4.01 -8.79
N PHE A 535 3.51 -4.96 -8.28
CA PHE A 535 3.92 -5.77 -7.13
C PHE A 535 4.86 -6.92 -7.52
N GLU A 536 4.55 -7.56 -8.65
CA GLU A 536 5.32 -8.64 -9.26
C GLU A 536 5.29 -8.47 -10.78
N PRO A 537 6.27 -8.99 -11.54
CA PRO A 537 6.30 -8.84 -12.99
C PRO A 537 4.99 -9.29 -13.66
N GLY A 538 4.31 -8.36 -14.32
CA GLY A 538 3.02 -8.54 -14.98
C GLY A 538 1.79 -8.22 -14.11
N PHE A 539 1.95 -7.99 -12.80
CA PHE A 539 0.86 -7.75 -11.86
C PHE A 539 0.78 -6.27 -11.46
N LYS A 540 0.07 -5.52 -12.31
CA LYS A 540 -0.15 -4.07 -12.18
C LYS A 540 -1.44 -3.74 -11.45
N ASN A 541 -1.46 -2.57 -10.81
CA ASN A 541 -2.60 -2.01 -10.09
C ASN A 541 -3.12 -2.92 -8.95
N VAL A 542 -2.25 -3.71 -8.32
CA VAL A 542 -2.65 -4.66 -7.26
C VAL A 542 -3.06 -3.88 -6.01
N ILE A 543 -4.32 -4.06 -5.57
CA ILE A 543 -5.04 -3.29 -4.54
C ILE A 543 -5.27 -1.82 -4.94
N PHE A 544 -4.18 -1.10 -5.20
CA PHE A 544 -4.16 0.31 -5.57
C PHE A 544 -3.57 0.49 -6.97
N SER A 545 -3.92 1.58 -7.64
CA SER A 545 -3.36 2.00 -8.92
C SER A 545 -1.85 2.27 -8.83
N ASP A 546 -1.10 1.86 -9.85
CA ASP A 546 0.34 2.14 -9.95
C ASP A 546 0.63 3.63 -10.22
N ASP A 547 -0.36 4.36 -10.74
CA ASP A 547 -0.28 5.79 -11.01
C ASP A 547 -0.57 6.65 -9.75
N ALA A 548 -1.06 6.06 -8.67
CA ALA A 548 -1.36 6.77 -7.44
C ALA A 548 -0.08 7.24 -6.72
N VAL A 549 -0.17 8.37 -6.04
CA VAL A 549 0.95 8.97 -5.29
C VAL A 549 0.72 8.87 -3.79
N LYS A 550 -0.53 9.09 -3.35
CA LYS A 550 -0.93 9.05 -1.95
C LYS A 550 -2.43 8.76 -1.78
N LEU A 551 -2.84 8.42 -0.56
CA LEU A 551 -4.23 8.38 -0.12
C LEU A 551 -4.62 9.72 0.52
N VAL A 552 -5.82 10.21 0.21
CA VAL A 552 -6.37 11.47 0.73
C VAL A 552 -7.81 11.31 1.18
N THR A 553 -8.24 12.13 2.14
CA THR A 553 -9.66 12.31 2.45
C THR A 553 -10.35 13.13 1.34
N SER A 554 -11.68 13.06 1.26
CA SER A 554 -12.46 13.81 0.26
C SER A 554 -12.21 15.33 0.29
N SER A 555 -11.98 15.91 1.47
CA SER A 555 -11.65 17.34 1.64
C SER A 555 -10.33 17.75 0.99
N ASN A 556 -9.43 16.78 0.79
CA ASN A 556 -8.05 16.99 0.34
C ASN A 556 -7.81 16.42 -1.07
N ALA A 557 -8.87 16.00 -1.75
CA ALA A 557 -8.80 15.50 -3.12
C ALA A 557 -8.55 16.63 -4.12
N ILE A 558 -7.75 16.34 -5.15
CA ILE A 558 -7.38 17.30 -6.21
C ILE A 558 -8.60 17.64 -7.09
N SER A 559 -9.54 16.71 -7.23
CA SER A 559 -10.77 16.88 -8.00
C SER A 559 -12.00 16.50 -7.19
N THR A 560 -13.11 17.19 -7.46
CA THR A 560 -14.43 16.80 -6.97
C THR A 560 -14.95 15.65 -7.82
N PHE A 561 -15.17 14.49 -7.20
CA PHE A 561 -15.69 13.30 -7.89
C PHE A 561 -17.22 13.28 -7.84
N ASP A 562 -17.87 13.11 -9.00
CA ASP A 562 -19.34 12.99 -9.10
C ASP A 562 -19.72 11.58 -9.58
N GLU A 563 -20.10 10.74 -8.61
CA GLU A 563 -20.55 9.35 -8.85
C GLU A 563 -21.83 9.29 -9.69
N THR A 564 -22.73 10.27 -9.56
CA THR A 564 -23.96 10.31 -10.37
C THR A 564 -23.63 10.56 -11.83
N HIS A 565 -22.71 11.49 -12.08
CA HIS A 565 -22.24 11.79 -13.42
C HIS A 565 -21.46 10.63 -14.04
N TYR A 566 -20.55 9.99 -13.29
CA TYR A 566 -19.85 8.79 -13.73
C TYR A 566 -20.82 7.67 -14.15
N ASN A 567 -21.82 7.35 -13.31
CA ASN A 567 -22.82 6.32 -13.63
C ASN A 567 -23.64 6.69 -14.87
N LYS A 568 -24.01 7.97 -15.02
CA LYS A 568 -24.74 8.46 -16.19
C LYS A 568 -23.96 8.24 -17.49
N LEU A 569 -22.65 8.54 -17.52
CA LEU A 569 -21.80 8.33 -18.70
C LEU A 569 -21.77 6.87 -19.16
N ARG A 570 -21.93 5.93 -18.23
CA ARG A 570 -21.91 4.47 -18.52
C ARG A 570 -23.28 3.85 -18.80
N SER A 571 -24.38 4.51 -18.41
CA SER A 571 -25.75 3.93 -18.39
C SER A 571 -26.50 3.80 -19.73
N VAL A 572 -25.90 4.13 -20.88
CA VAL A 572 -26.61 4.11 -22.18
C VAL A 572 -26.27 2.82 -22.95
N VAL A 573 -27.08 1.77 -22.79
CA VAL A 573 -27.08 0.62 -23.71
C VAL A 573 -28.46 0.49 -24.33
N ASN A 574 -28.52 0.81 -25.63
CA ASN A 574 -29.64 0.51 -26.53
C ASN A 574 -29.79 -1.02 -26.66
N LYS A 575 -30.68 -1.62 -25.87
CA LYS A 575 -30.93 -3.08 -25.89
C LYS A 575 -31.81 -3.58 -27.05
N ASP A 576 -32.47 -2.71 -27.81
CA ASP A 576 -33.63 -3.16 -28.59
C ASP A 576 -33.42 -3.38 -30.11
N ILE A 577 -32.31 -2.92 -30.72
CA ILE A 577 -32.24 -2.90 -32.20
C ILE A 577 -31.40 -4.05 -32.83
N LYS A 578 -30.57 -4.79 -32.07
CA LYS A 578 -29.75 -5.90 -32.61
C LYS A 578 -30.20 -7.32 -32.19
N MET A 579 -31.22 -7.45 -31.33
CA MET A 579 -31.56 -8.73 -30.70
C MET A 579 -32.31 -9.71 -31.63
N ASP A 580 -33.02 -9.21 -32.64
CA ASP A 580 -33.77 -10.09 -33.56
C ASP A 580 -32.87 -10.89 -34.52
N LEU A 581 -31.68 -10.38 -34.84
CA LEU A 581 -30.69 -11.06 -35.68
C LEU A 581 -29.99 -12.19 -34.91
N LEU A 582 -29.55 -11.91 -33.67
CA LEU A 582 -28.87 -12.91 -32.84
C LEU A 582 -29.79 -14.07 -32.44
N LYS A 583 -31.10 -13.82 -32.24
CA LYS A 583 -32.10 -14.89 -31.99
C LYS A 583 -32.23 -15.91 -33.13
N LYS A 584 -31.85 -15.54 -34.37
CA LYS A 584 -31.95 -16.40 -35.56
C LYS A 584 -30.60 -16.89 -36.07
N ALA A 585 -29.50 -16.51 -35.43
CA ALA A 585 -28.16 -16.83 -35.89
C ALA A 585 -27.85 -18.34 -35.78
N THR A 586 -27.34 -18.93 -36.86
CA THR A 586 -26.78 -20.30 -36.85
C THR A 586 -25.42 -20.32 -36.16
N LEU A 587 -25.08 -21.44 -35.53
CA LEU A 587 -23.82 -21.61 -34.80
C LEU A 587 -22.83 -22.45 -35.60
N ASN A 588 -21.55 -22.12 -35.50
CA ASN A 588 -20.42 -22.96 -35.93
C ASN A 588 -19.53 -23.24 -34.70
N PHE A 589 -19.46 -24.50 -34.29
CA PHE A 589 -18.66 -24.97 -33.17
C PHE A 589 -18.21 -26.42 -33.38
N ASN A 590 -17.16 -26.85 -32.69
CA ASN A 590 -16.71 -28.24 -32.72
C ASN A 590 -17.65 -29.13 -31.88
N SER A 591 -18.48 -29.93 -32.54
CA SER A 591 -19.43 -30.83 -31.86
C SER A 591 -18.78 -31.98 -31.10
N ASN A 592 -17.51 -32.28 -31.36
CA ASN A 592 -16.74 -33.30 -30.64
C ASN A 592 -16.04 -32.75 -29.38
N ASP A 593 -16.09 -31.43 -29.14
CA ASP A 593 -15.54 -30.80 -27.95
C ASP A 593 -16.67 -30.46 -26.96
N PRO A 594 -16.79 -31.18 -25.82
CA PRO A 594 -17.83 -30.93 -24.84
C PRO A 594 -17.85 -29.49 -24.31
N ARG A 595 -16.71 -28.80 -24.26
CA ARG A 595 -16.63 -27.40 -23.83
C ARG A 595 -17.29 -26.48 -24.84
N ALA A 596 -17.05 -26.74 -26.14
CA ALA A 596 -17.68 -25.98 -27.22
C ALA A 596 -19.20 -26.21 -27.27
N VAL A 597 -19.65 -27.44 -26.99
CA VAL A 597 -21.09 -27.77 -26.87
C VAL A 597 -21.73 -26.99 -25.71
N ASN A 598 -21.12 -27.01 -24.52
CA ASN A 598 -21.64 -26.27 -23.36
C ASN A 598 -21.67 -24.76 -23.60
N ALA A 599 -20.64 -24.20 -24.22
CA ALA A 599 -20.60 -22.79 -24.58
C ALA A 599 -21.71 -22.42 -25.59
N ALA A 600 -22.02 -23.31 -26.52
CA ALA A 600 -23.11 -23.14 -27.48
C ALA A 600 -24.49 -23.17 -26.81
N LEU A 601 -24.69 -24.07 -25.84
CA LEU A 601 -25.90 -24.12 -25.02
C LEU A 601 -26.06 -22.85 -24.18
N PHE A 602 -24.97 -22.38 -23.56
CA PHE A 602 -24.98 -21.17 -22.77
C PHE A 602 -25.30 -19.92 -23.61
N PHE A 603 -24.70 -19.82 -24.80
CA PHE A 603 -25.02 -18.76 -25.74
C PHE A 603 -26.51 -18.77 -26.14
N ASN A 604 -27.07 -19.96 -26.42
CA ASN A 604 -28.51 -20.13 -26.70
C ASN A 604 -29.38 -19.62 -25.55
N GLU A 605 -29.06 -19.96 -24.31
CA GLU A 605 -29.80 -19.47 -23.15
C GLU A 605 -29.77 -17.94 -23.07
N LYS A 606 -28.60 -17.31 -23.24
CA LYS A 606 -28.48 -15.84 -23.15
C LYS A 606 -29.34 -15.14 -24.20
N ARG A 607 -29.44 -15.69 -25.41
CA ARG A 607 -30.31 -15.17 -26.47
C ARG A 607 -31.78 -15.64 -26.39
N GLY A 608 -32.16 -16.34 -25.32
CA GLY A 608 -33.54 -16.76 -25.03
C GLY A 608 -34.01 -18.02 -25.77
N ILE A 609 -33.09 -18.86 -26.24
CA ILE A 609 -33.37 -20.14 -26.89
C ILE A 609 -33.14 -21.26 -25.87
N LYS A 610 -34.16 -22.09 -25.64
CA LYS A 610 -34.01 -23.33 -24.87
C LYS A 610 -33.49 -24.43 -25.78
N SER A 611 -32.39 -25.06 -25.39
CA SER A 611 -31.79 -26.19 -26.11
C SER A 611 -31.09 -27.11 -25.12
N CYS A 612 -31.19 -28.42 -25.31
CA CYS A 612 -30.39 -29.42 -24.60
C CYS A 612 -29.23 -29.90 -25.49
N PRO A 613 -28.22 -30.62 -24.95
CA PRO A 613 -27.07 -31.09 -25.73
C PRO A 613 -27.41 -31.86 -27.01
N GLY A 614 -28.57 -32.53 -27.07
CA GLY A 614 -29.06 -33.24 -28.26
C GLY A 614 -29.76 -32.36 -29.30
N ASP A 615 -30.13 -31.12 -28.96
CA ASP A 615 -30.93 -30.22 -29.80
C ASP A 615 -30.09 -29.20 -30.58
N ILE A 616 -28.79 -29.13 -30.29
CA ILE A 616 -27.90 -28.09 -30.82
C ILE A 616 -27.15 -28.59 -32.07
N SER A 617 -27.32 -27.88 -33.18
CA SER A 617 -26.68 -28.20 -34.45
C SER A 617 -25.58 -27.19 -34.80
N SER A 618 -24.42 -27.69 -35.21
CA SER A 618 -23.34 -26.88 -35.78
C SER A 618 -23.41 -26.87 -37.31
N THR A 619 -23.12 -25.74 -37.94
CA THR A 619 -23.08 -25.59 -39.40
C THR A 619 -21.82 -24.84 -39.81
N ASP A 620 -21.15 -25.26 -40.89
CA ASP A 620 -19.89 -24.64 -41.33
C ASP A 620 -20.04 -23.14 -41.67
N ASN A 621 -21.22 -22.72 -42.14
CA ASN A 621 -21.55 -21.32 -42.45
C ASN A 621 -22.32 -20.63 -41.30
N GLY A 622 -22.10 -21.06 -40.06
CA GLY A 622 -22.70 -20.44 -38.87
C GLY A 622 -22.35 -18.95 -38.76
N LEU A 623 -23.36 -18.11 -38.54
CA LEU A 623 -23.17 -16.67 -38.34
C LEU A 623 -22.38 -16.36 -37.05
N VAL A 624 -22.53 -17.19 -36.01
CA VAL A 624 -21.76 -17.09 -34.76
C VAL A 624 -20.82 -18.28 -34.65
N LYS A 625 -19.53 -17.99 -34.50
CA LYS A 625 -18.49 -19.01 -34.29
C LYS A 625 -18.14 -19.12 -32.81
N ILE A 626 -18.08 -20.34 -32.30
CA ILE A 626 -17.60 -20.62 -30.95
C ILE A 626 -16.27 -21.33 -31.08
N VAL A 627 -15.23 -20.65 -30.64
CA VAL A 627 -13.84 -21.06 -30.78
C VAL A 627 -13.10 -20.86 -29.47
N LYS A 628 -11.97 -21.54 -29.28
CA LYS A 628 -11.11 -21.29 -28.12
C LYS A 628 -10.41 -19.95 -28.33
N ALA A 629 -10.30 -19.15 -27.27
CA ALA A 629 -9.66 -17.84 -27.35
C ALA A 629 -8.23 -17.89 -27.94
N LYS A 630 -7.47 -18.96 -27.64
CA LYS A 630 -6.13 -19.20 -28.19
C LYS A 630 -6.09 -19.40 -29.72
N ASP A 631 -7.23 -19.74 -30.33
CA ASP A 631 -7.36 -20.00 -31.76
C ASP A 631 -7.90 -18.78 -32.52
N LEU A 632 -8.19 -17.66 -31.82
CA LEU A 632 -8.62 -16.41 -32.44
C LEU A 632 -7.51 -15.85 -33.35
N LYS A 633 -7.89 -15.44 -34.55
CA LYS A 633 -7.03 -14.75 -35.50
C LYS A 633 -7.70 -13.44 -35.86
N ASP A 634 -7.01 -12.33 -35.60
CA ASP A 634 -7.50 -11.01 -35.96
C ASP A 634 -7.36 -10.81 -37.48
N ASP A 635 -8.49 -10.84 -38.18
CA ASP A 635 -8.59 -10.56 -39.61
C ASP A 635 -9.26 -9.19 -39.89
N GLY A 636 -9.56 -8.41 -38.85
CA GLY A 636 -10.13 -7.05 -38.94
C GLY A 636 -11.65 -6.97 -39.04
N ASP A 637 -12.37 -8.08 -39.25
CA ASP A 637 -13.82 -8.10 -39.51
C ASP A 637 -14.63 -8.83 -38.42
N GLN A 638 -14.00 -9.26 -37.31
CA GLN A 638 -14.62 -10.08 -36.27
C GLN A 638 -14.74 -9.36 -34.92
N GLU A 639 -15.87 -9.56 -34.25
CA GLU A 639 -16.16 -9.05 -32.89
C GLU A 639 -16.54 -10.21 -31.97
N LEU A 640 -16.21 -10.12 -30.69
CA LEU A 640 -16.73 -11.02 -29.67
C LEU A 640 -18.16 -10.65 -29.33
N ILE A 641 -18.96 -11.66 -28.97
CA ILE A 641 -20.25 -11.46 -28.32
C ILE A 641 -20.05 -11.76 -26.84
N CYS A 642 -20.59 -10.92 -25.96
CA CYS A 642 -20.48 -11.08 -24.51
C CYS A 642 -21.77 -11.69 -23.94
N GLN A 643 -21.74 -12.10 -22.67
CA GLN A 643 -22.87 -12.78 -22.04
C GLN A 643 -24.13 -11.91 -21.89
N ASP A 644 -23.98 -10.60 -21.87
CA ASP A 644 -25.06 -9.59 -21.93
C ASP A 644 -25.51 -9.27 -23.36
N LEU A 645 -24.94 -9.99 -24.34
CA LEU A 645 -25.12 -9.87 -25.79
C LEU A 645 -24.58 -8.57 -26.40
N SER A 646 -23.77 -7.81 -25.65
CA SER A 646 -22.96 -6.73 -26.22
C SER A 646 -21.85 -7.30 -27.12
N ARG A 647 -21.22 -6.41 -27.89
CA ARG A 647 -20.09 -6.74 -28.76
C ARG A 647 -18.83 -6.06 -28.25
N LYS A 648 -17.72 -6.78 -28.34
CA LYS A 648 -16.41 -6.29 -27.89
C LYS A 648 -15.29 -6.73 -28.84
N SER A 649 -14.12 -6.13 -28.68
CA SER A 649 -12.93 -6.49 -29.45
C SER A 649 -12.49 -7.93 -29.13
N LEU A 650 -11.77 -8.57 -30.04
CA LEU A 650 -11.16 -9.89 -29.80
C LEU A 650 -10.22 -9.91 -28.59
N GLN A 651 -9.71 -8.76 -28.16
CA GLN A 651 -8.86 -8.62 -26.97
C GLN A 651 -9.63 -8.78 -25.65
N ASP A 652 -10.95 -8.59 -25.65
CA ASP A 652 -11.80 -8.65 -24.46
C ASP A 652 -12.30 -10.08 -24.16
N TYR A 653 -11.61 -11.10 -24.69
CA TYR A 653 -12.03 -12.50 -24.58
C TYR A 653 -12.17 -13.01 -23.14
N LYS A 654 -11.48 -12.40 -22.18
CA LYS A 654 -11.60 -12.74 -20.75
C LYS A 654 -12.99 -12.39 -20.22
N ASP A 655 -13.50 -11.22 -20.59
CA ASP A 655 -14.80 -10.73 -20.11
C ASP A 655 -15.97 -11.21 -20.98
N CYS A 656 -15.68 -11.62 -22.22
CA CYS A 656 -16.66 -12.02 -23.22
C CYS A 656 -16.51 -13.49 -23.60
N ASN A 657 -16.47 -14.36 -22.59
CA ASN A 657 -16.42 -15.80 -22.76
C ASN A 657 -17.77 -16.46 -22.41
N PHE A 658 -18.03 -17.60 -23.04
CA PHE A 658 -19.17 -18.47 -22.75
C PHE A 658 -18.72 -19.82 -22.20
N GLU A 659 -17.59 -19.88 -21.47
CA GLU A 659 -17.19 -21.14 -20.84
C GLU A 659 -18.23 -21.52 -19.79
N ALA A 660 -18.85 -22.68 -19.97
CA ALA A 660 -19.91 -23.19 -19.13
C ALA A 660 -19.63 -24.66 -18.77
N THR A 661 -18.36 -25.00 -18.59
CA THR A 661 -17.91 -26.31 -18.15
C THR A 661 -17.35 -26.17 -16.74
N LEU A 662 -17.78 -27.03 -15.81
CA LEU A 662 -17.22 -27.04 -14.46
C LEU A 662 -15.75 -27.49 -14.51
N PRO A 663 -14.84 -26.78 -13.82
CA PRO A 663 -13.44 -27.18 -13.72
C PRO A 663 -13.31 -28.36 -12.77
N THR A 664 -12.17 -29.06 -12.86
CA THR A 664 -11.76 -29.99 -11.80
C THR A 664 -11.52 -29.21 -10.52
N ALA A 665 -12.22 -29.57 -9.43
CA ALA A 665 -12.20 -28.84 -8.18
C ALA A 665 -11.77 -29.71 -6.99
N VAL A 666 -11.10 -29.08 -6.01
CA VAL A 666 -10.78 -29.70 -4.72
C VAL A 666 -11.92 -29.39 -3.74
N PHE A 667 -12.61 -30.43 -3.29
CA PHE A 667 -13.70 -30.29 -2.32
C PHE A 667 -13.18 -30.39 -0.89
N VAL A 668 -13.69 -29.51 -0.04
CA VAL A 668 -13.46 -29.52 1.41
C VAL A 668 -14.80 -29.61 2.15
N ARG A 669 -14.78 -29.94 3.44
CA ARG A 669 -16.02 -30.00 4.24
C ARG A 669 -16.62 -28.61 4.46
N ASN A 670 -17.95 -28.48 4.41
CA ASN A 670 -18.67 -27.19 4.50
C ASN A 670 -18.47 -26.42 5.82
N ALA A 671 -18.06 -27.07 6.92
CA ALA A 671 -17.88 -26.45 8.25
C ALA A 671 -16.40 -26.53 8.71
N LEU A 672 -15.50 -25.96 7.92
CA LEU A 672 -14.09 -25.80 8.26
C LEU A 672 -13.85 -24.50 9.04
N ASP A 673 -12.94 -24.55 10.01
CA ASP A 673 -12.40 -23.35 10.63
C ASP A 673 -11.65 -22.51 9.58
N SER A 674 -11.80 -21.18 9.62
CA SER A 674 -11.24 -20.30 8.60
C SER A 674 -9.72 -20.42 8.48
N ASN A 675 -9.01 -20.60 9.60
CA ASN A 675 -7.55 -20.74 9.55
C ASN A 675 -7.13 -22.07 8.90
N ILE A 676 -7.92 -23.12 9.10
CA ILE A 676 -7.67 -24.42 8.46
C ILE A 676 -7.96 -24.33 6.96
N LEU A 677 -9.05 -23.64 6.58
CA LEU A 677 -9.37 -23.40 5.18
C LEU A 677 -8.26 -22.61 4.48
N ASP A 678 -7.78 -21.53 5.10
CA ASP A 678 -6.67 -20.73 4.58
C ASP A 678 -5.38 -21.56 4.45
N GLY A 679 -5.10 -22.43 5.43
CA GLY A 679 -3.96 -23.35 5.36
C GLY A 679 -4.05 -24.35 4.21
N ILE A 680 -5.25 -24.87 3.92
CA ILE A 680 -5.49 -25.77 2.78
C ILE A 680 -5.31 -25.01 1.46
N ILE A 681 -5.94 -23.82 1.33
CA ILE A 681 -5.82 -22.97 0.14
C ILE A 681 -4.35 -22.63 -0.11
N HIS A 682 -3.62 -22.23 0.93
CA HIS A 682 -2.20 -21.92 0.83
C HIS A 682 -1.40 -23.13 0.36
N SER A 683 -1.62 -24.31 0.94
CA SER A 683 -0.88 -25.54 0.59
C SER A 683 -1.05 -25.93 -0.87
N PHE A 684 -2.28 -25.95 -1.38
CA PHE A 684 -2.56 -26.25 -2.79
C PHE A 684 -2.05 -25.16 -3.73
N SER A 685 -2.10 -23.89 -3.30
CA SER A 685 -1.59 -22.76 -4.08
C SER A 685 -0.08 -22.83 -4.23
N GLU A 686 0.67 -23.07 -3.15
CA GLU A 686 2.14 -23.24 -3.17
C GLU A 686 2.54 -24.47 -4.00
N ALA A 687 1.87 -25.61 -3.82
CA ALA A 687 2.13 -26.80 -4.63
C ALA A 687 1.92 -26.52 -6.13
N SER A 688 0.88 -25.75 -6.47
CA SER A 688 0.63 -25.34 -7.84
C SER A 688 1.63 -24.30 -8.37
N GLU A 689 2.28 -23.53 -7.51
CA GLU A 689 3.31 -22.55 -7.91
C GLU A 689 4.68 -23.21 -8.11
N ASP A 690 4.99 -24.26 -7.35
CA ASP A 690 6.26 -24.97 -7.45
C ASP A 690 6.23 -26.06 -8.55
N PHE A 691 5.10 -26.76 -8.69
CA PHE A 691 4.97 -27.95 -9.55
C PHE A 691 3.97 -27.80 -10.70
N GLY A 692 3.36 -26.62 -10.84
CA GLY A 692 2.45 -26.32 -11.94
C GLY A 692 3.15 -26.26 -13.30
N LYS A 693 2.37 -26.00 -14.34
CA LYS A 693 2.89 -25.95 -15.71
C LYS A 693 3.72 -24.68 -15.90
N ASN A 694 4.94 -24.82 -16.42
CA ASN A 694 5.98 -23.78 -16.48
C ASN A 694 6.51 -23.31 -15.12
N ALA A 695 6.30 -24.08 -14.04
CA ALA A 695 6.80 -23.75 -12.71
C ALA A 695 8.31 -24.02 -12.57
N PRO A 696 9.01 -23.40 -11.59
CA PRO A 696 10.45 -23.56 -11.42
C PRO A 696 10.93 -25.00 -11.20
N THR A 697 10.05 -25.89 -10.72
CA THR A 697 10.36 -27.30 -10.44
C THR A 697 9.39 -28.27 -11.13
N GLU A 698 8.80 -27.87 -12.27
CA GLU A 698 7.96 -28.74 -13.10
C GLU A 698 8.69 -30.03 -13.51
N ASP A 699 10.01 -29.96 -13.74
CA ASP A 699 10.85 -31.10 -14.12
C ASP A 699 11.06 -32.14 -12.99
N VAL A 700 10.81 -31.75 -11.74
CA VAL A 700 10.88 -32.64 -10.58
C VAL A 700 9.55 -33.39 -10.40
N PHE A 701 8.44 -32.72 -10.60
CA PHE A 701 7.09 -33.27 -10.49
C PHE A 701 6.11 -32.43 -11.30
N GLU A 702 5.46 -33.04 -12.30
CA GLU A 702 4.42 -32.39 -13.10
C GLU A 702 3.07 -32.53 -12.38
N LEU A 703 2.62 -31.47 -11.69
CA LEU A 703 1.30 -31.47 -11.04
C LEU A 703 0.16 -31.50 -12.06
N PHE A 704 0.37 -30.89 -13.24
CA PHE A 704 -0.56 -30.89 -14.37
C PHE A 704 0.12 -31.53 -15.57
N GLY A 705 -0.19 -32.80 -15.83
CA GLY A 705 0.46 -33.56 -16.87
C GLY A 705 0.04 -35.02 -16.86
N GLU A 706 0.47 -35.72 -17.88
CA GLU A 706 0.26 -37.16 -18.01
C GLU A 706 1.14 -37.89 -16.99
N PHE A 707 0.53 -38.56 -16.01
CA PHE A 707 1.28 -39.21 -14.92
C PHE A 707 2.15 -40.37 -15.44
N GLU A 708 1.62 -41.14 -16.38
CA GLU A 708 2.28 -42.23 -17.10
C GLU A 708 1.69 -42.34 -18.51
N PRO A 709 2.42 -42.91 -19.50
CA PRO A 709 1.91 -43.06 -20.85
C PRO A 709 0.54 -43.76 -20.91
N GLY A 710 -0.47 -43.04 -21.39
CA GLY A 710 -1.86 -43.46 -21.47
C GLY A 710 -2.75 -42.99 -20.30
N PHE A 711 -2.18 -42.44 -19.23
CA PHE A 711 -2.89 -42.02 -18.02
C PHE A 711 -2.99 -40.50 -17.93
N LYS A 712 -3.97 -39.97 -18.66
CA LYS A 712 -4.29 -38.54 -18.76
C LYS A 712 -5.36 -38.11 -17.78
N ASN A 713 -5.27 -36.88 -17.29
CA ASN A 713 -6.22 -36.24 -16.38
C ASN A 713 -6.43 -37.03 -15.06
N VAL A 714 -5.35 -37.49 -14.41
CA VAL A 714 -5.44 -38.41 -13.26
C VAL A 714 -5.98 -37.73 -12.00
N ILE A 715 -5.33 -36.65 -11.55
CA ILE A 715 -5.76 -35.85 -10.39
C ILE A 715 -6.37 -34.53 -10.87
N PHE A 716 -5.63 -33.84 -11.73
CA PHE A 716 -6.04 -32.61 -12.38
C PHE A 716 -5.94 -32.77 -13.90
N SER A 717 -6.56 -31.87 -14.65
CA SER A 717 -6.51 -31.90 -16.11
C SER A 717 -5.10 -31.59 -16.62
N ASP A 718 -4.64 -32.30 -17.65
CA ASP A 718 -3.27 -32.13 -18.20
C ASP A 718 -3.06 -30.74 -18.85
N ASP A 719 -4.16 -30.08 -19.21
CA ASP A 719 -4.18 -28.72 -19.76
C ASP A 719 -4.29 -27.64 -18.68
N ALA A 720 -4.42 -28.00 -17.41
CA ALA A 720 -4.35 -27.06 -16.31
C ALA A 720 -2.96 -26.44 -16.19
N VAL A 721 -2.92 -25.20 -15.73
CA VAL A 721 -1.67 -24.43 -15.57
C VAL A 721 -1.45 -24.06 -14.11
N LYS A 722 -2.53 -23.77 -13.39
CA LYS A 722 -2.50 -23.39 -11.98
C LYS A 722 -3.81 -23.77 -11.28
N LEU A 723 -3.76 -24.05 -9.98
CA LEU A 723 -4.93 -24.06 -9.10
C LEU A 723 -5.29 -22.62 -8.71
N VAL A 724 -6.58 -22.32 -8.71
CA VAL A 724 -7.12 -21.01 -8.32
C VAL A 724 -8.27 -21.21 -7.32
N THR A 725 -8.50 -20.23 -6.46
CA THR A 725 -9.71 -20.21 -5.63
C THR A 725 -10.93 -19.92 -6.49
N SER A 726 -12.14 -20.28 -6.01
CA SER A 726 -13.40 -20.02 -6.72
C SER A 726 -13.57 -18.54 -7.10
N SER A 727 -13.09 -17.62 -6.27
CA SER A 727 -13.09 -16.17 -6.53
C SER A 727 -12.14 -15.72 -7.65
N ASN A 728 -11.13 -16.52 -7.98
CA ASN A 728 -10.07 -16.21 -8.96
C ASN A 728 -10.19 -17.02 -10.26
N ALA A 729 -11.29 -17.75 -10.41
CA ALA A 729 -11.60 -18.45 -11.65
C ALA A 729 -11.89 -17.46 -12.79
N ILE A 730 -11.33 -17.72 -13.97
CA ILE A 730 -11.54 -16.92 -15.20
C ILE A 730 -13.01 -16.91 -15.65
N SER A 731 -13.81 -17.87 -15.18
CA SER A 731 -15.24 -17.95 -15.45
C SER A 731 -15.98 -18.24 -14.14
N THR A 732 -17.12 -17.58 -13.97
CA THR A 732 -18.06 -17.88 -12.89
C THR A 732 -18.67 -19.26 -13.15
N PHE A 733 -18.33 -20.22 -12.30
CA PHE A 733 -18.84 -21.58 -12.40
C PHE A 733 -20.03 -21.73 -11.44
N ASP A 734 -21.22 -21.90 -11.99
CA ASP A 734 -22.44 -22.20 -11.24
C ASP A 734 -22.87 -23.63 -11.58
N GLU A 735 -22.80 -24.53 -10.60
CA GLU A 735 -23.21 -25.94 -10.75
C GLU A 735 -24.71 -26.06 -11.09
N THR A 736 -25.55 -25.19 -10.54
CA THR A 736 -26.99 -25.14 -10.83
C THR A 736 -27.21 -24.78 -12.28
N HIS A 737 -26.47 -23.79 -12.76
CA HIS A 737 -26.51 -23.35 -14.15
C HIS A 737 -25.96 -24.41 -15.11
N TYR A 738 -24.85 -25.06 -14.75
CA TYR A 738 -24.29 -26.19 -15.50
C TYR A 738 -25.30 -27.33 -15.66
N ASN A 739 -25.95 -27.73 -14.58
CA ASN A 739 -26.96 -28.80 -14.59
C ASN A 739 -28.18 -28.43 -15.44
N LYS A 740 -28.61 -27.16 -15.38
CA LYS A 740 -29.69 -26.61 -16.20
C LYS A 740 -29.37 -26.68 -17.70
N LEU A 741 -28.15 -26.33 -18.10
CA LEU A 741 -27.72 -26.41 -19.51
C LEU A 741 -27.72 -27.84 -20.06
N ARG A 742 -27.50 -28.83 -19.20
CA ARG A 742 -27.54 -30.25 -19.58
C ARG A 742 -28.93 -30.87 -19.56
N CYS A 743 -29.95 -30.09 -19.19
CA CYS A 743 -31.33 -30.56 -19.03
C CYS A 743 -31.44 -31.79 -18.10
N ILE A 744 -30.53 -31.87 -17.13
CA ILE A 744 -30.57 -32.86 -16.06
C ILE A 744 -31.57 -32.29 -15.05
N SER A 745 -32.74 -32.92 -14.91
CA SER A 745 -33.65 -32.59 -13.81
C SER A 745 -32.99 -32.99 -12.50
N GLU A 746 -33.17 -32.18 -11.45
CA GLU A 746 -32.78 -32.51 -10.07
C GLU A 746 -33.20 -33.92 -9.64
#